data_AF-A0A0L8FTH6-F1
#
_entry.id   AF-A0A0L8FTH6-F1
#
_cell.length_a   1.000
_cell.length_b   1.000
_cell.length_c   1.000
_cell.angle_alpha   90.00
_cell.angle_beta   90.00
_cell.angle_gamma   90.00
#
_symmetry.space_group_name_H-M   'P 1'
#
loop_
_entity.id
_entity.type
_entity.pdbx_description
1 polymer ?
#
loop_
_entity_poly.entity_id
_entity_poly.type
_entity_poly.pdbx_seq_one_letter_code
_entity_poly.pdbx_strand_id
1 'polypeptide(L)'
;MVVNGFVNVVISNIERRYDLSSTESGTIASCYDIASVVCLIPISYFGGLGRKPRYLGIGVFVMGIGSFMFSLPHFLSGNYKYVTTQNVCTETSLSNATSVLHCIMGESVKTLSNYKYLFFFGQLLHGAGASPLYTLGVTYLDENLSVRTAPVYIGIFYTMSIIGPAFGYLLGGKFLDYYVDIGRVDTSSIGMKSGNAKFVGAWWIGFLLSGLYAIVISLPICGFPRELPGATKYRTEREAEVYHQKSNEEWSPNNTSTDPPNLKMGWKAILSSLKILTSNPTFMFLNLSAACESIILSGFATFAPKFIESQFSLSASVSAVYVGYALVPAGGGGTFLGGVLVRMLKLKVRGIIRMCLGLSTVLLVLMLIFLLRCQNNSFVGINVPYSVNRTSSPFVIGNLKAECNADCHCSNEDYDPICSSGGSIYFSPCYAGCKTVIDGYTKKYANCSCIQSNNSKFDYVAVSGKCPNQCNHLSLFMPFFAMIMLITFTISMPALTATLRCVPQKQRSFGLGIQWILARCFGSIPGPIMFGKMIDLTCQFWQQTCQENGSCYVYDNERMGLYLMALTLVVKALSCLFFFLALLMYKAAPASNPVNLASDSTSSALSTFSQRPPSKVKHANSMQTCLDDDNSQCERTLMEDVPSPTKSFTS
;
A
#
# COMPACT_ATOMS: atom_id res chain seq x y z
N MET A 1 -6.03 -0.39 5.63
CA MET A 1 -7.12 -1.20 5.07
C MET A 1 -7.70 -0.56 3.82
N VAL A 2 -8.39 0.57 3.93
CA VAL A 2 -9.08 1.23 2.79
C VAL A 2 -8.16 1.57 1.62
N VAL A 3 -7.27 2.55 1.79
CA VAL A 3 -6.46 3.12 0.71
C VAL A 3 -5.49 2.09 0.11
N ASN A 4 -4.44 1.71 0.84
CA ASN A 4 -3.38 0.82 0.32
C ASN A 4 -3.76 -0.68 0.31
N GLY A 5 -5.06 -0.99 0.40
CA GLY A 5 -5.60 -2.34 0.44
C GLY A 5 -6.85 -2.44 -0.44
N PHE A 6 -8.03 -2.07 0.08
CA PHE A 6 -9.28 -2.20 -0.68
C PHE A 6 -9.24 -1.52 -2.05
N VAL A 7 -8.75 -0.27 -2.18
CA VAL A 7 -8.68 0.41 -3.49
C VAL A 7 -7.86 -0.40 -4.49
N ASN A 8 -6.66 -0.84 -4.10
CA ASN A 8 -5.77 -1.63 -4.94
C ASN A 8 -6.37 -3.00 -5.33
N VAL A 9 -7.09 -3.64 -4.41
CA VAL A 9 -7.76 -4.93 -4.65
C VAL A 9 -8.87 -4.82 -5.69
N VAL A 10 -9.66 -3.74 -5.65
CA VAL A 10 -10.88 -3.65 -6.45
C VAL A 10 -10.67 -3.06 -7.86
N ILE A 11 -9.45 -2.62 -8.19
CA ILE A 11 -9.17 -1.93 -9.46
C ILE A 11 -9.61 -2.72 -10.69
N SER A 12 -9.27 -4.02 -10.81
CA SER A 12 -9.69 -4.81 -11.99
C SER A 12 -11.20 -5.05 -12.08
N ASN A 13 -11.94 -4.78 -10.99
CA ASN A 13 -13.40 -4.87 -10.94
C ASN A 13 -14.07 -3.52 -11.24
N ILE A 14 -13.46 -2.41 -10.82
CA ILE A 14 -13.89 -1.06 -11.21
C ILE A 14 -13.63 -0.83 -12.70
N GLU A 15 -12.45 -1.21 -13.21
CA GLU A 15 -12.12 -1.16 -14.65
C GLU A 15 -13.18 -1.88 -15.50
N ARG A 16 -13.58 -3.11 -15.10
CA ARG A 16 -14.61 -3.92 -15.80
C ARG A 16 -16.04 -3.39 -15.68
N ARG A 17 -16.38 -2.64 -14.62
CA ARG A 17 -17.73 -2.13 -14.40
C ARG A 17 -17.95 -0.77 -15.05
N TYR A 18 -16.90 0.05 -15.08
CA TYR A 18 -16.92 1.46 -15.48
C TYR A 18 -16.10 1.76 -16.74
N ASP A 19 -15.64 0.73 -17.46
CA ASP A 19 -14.92 0.83 -18.73
C ASP A 19 -13.68 1.73 -18.64
N LEU A 20 -12.84 1.54 -17.61
CA LEU A 20 -11.65 2.36 -17.35
C LEU A 20 -10.35 1.71 -17.85
N SER A 21 -9.42 2.57 -18.28
CA SER A 21 -8.03 2.20 -18.56
C SER A 21 -7.22 1.99 -17.25
N SER A 22 -6.14 1.20 -17.32
CA SER A 22 -5.23 1.00 -16.19
C SER A 22 -4.50 2.29 -15.79
N THR A 23 -4.25 3.19 -16.75
CA THR A 23 -3.70 4.53 -16.49
C THR A 23 -4.70 5.38 -15.67
N GLU A 24 -5.99 5.26 -15.94
CA GLU A 24 -7.04 5.95 -15.16
C GLU A 24 -7.20 5.35 -13.77
N SER A 25 -7.20 4.03 -13.64
CA SER A 25 -7.28 3.35 -12.33
C SER A 25 -6.04 3.60 -11.47
N GLY A 26 -4.86 3.69 -12.07
CA GLY A 26 -3.63 4.16 -11.42
C GLY A 26 -3.73 5.63 -10.96
N THR A 27 -4.43 6.47 -11.72
CA THR A 27 -4.72 7.86 -11.31
C THR A 27 -5.68 7.91 -10.12
N ILE A 28 -6.68 7.01 -10.03
CA ILE A 28 -7.54 6.85 -8.85
C ILE A 28 -6.72 6.50 -7.60
N ALA A 29 -5.76 5.57 -7.70
CA ALA A 29 -4.85 5.26 -6.59
C ALA A 29 -4.04 6.50 -6.15
N SER A 30 -3.46 7.21 -7.13
CA SER A 30 -2.57 8.36 -6.91
C SER A 30 -3.25 9.60 -6.31
N CYS A 31 -4.57 9.76 -6.49
CA CYS A 31 -5.36 10.85 -5.91
C CYS A 31 -5.22 10.97 -4.38
N TYR A 32 -5.02 9.86 -3.67
CA TYR A 32 -4.77 9.87 -2.23
C TYR A 32 -3.52 10.65 -1.85
N ASP A 33 -2.39 10.39 -2.51
CA ASP A 33 -1.13 11.07 -2.20
C ASP A 33 -1.12 12.51 -2.74
N ILE A 34 -1.81 12.80 -3.86
CA ILE A 34 -2.02 14.17 -4.34
C ILE A 34 -2.71 15.03 -3.27
N ALA A 35 -3.89 14.60 -2.79
CA ALA A 35 -4.58 15.33 -1.72
C ALA A 35 -3.74 15.38 -0.44
N SER A 36 -3.06 14.29 -0.09
CA SER A 36 -2.27 14.29 1.14
C SER A 36 -1.05 15.22 1.08
N VAL A 37 -0.39 15.41 -0.07
CA VAL A 37 0.65 16.45 -0.23
C VAL A 37 0.06 17.85 -0.04
N VAL A 38 -1.07 18.15 -0.69
CA VAL A 38 -1.74 19.47 -0.62
C VAL A 38 -2.20 19.79 0.81
N CYS A 39 -2.79 18.81 1.50
CA CYS A 39 -3.34 19.00 2.84
C CYS A 39 -2.30 18.97 3.97
N LEU A 40 -1.14 18.32 3.80
CA LEU A 40 -0.19 18.09 4.89
C LEU A 40 0.37 19.39 5.51
N ILE A 41 0.69 20.40 4.68
CA ILE A 41 1.24 21.68 5.16
C ILE A 41 0.21 22.46 6.02
N PRO A 42 -1.00 22.81 5.52
CA PRO A 42 -1.96 23.56 6.32
C PRO A 42 -2.45 22.77 7.55
N ILE A 43 -2.66 21.46 7.44
CA ILE A 43 -3.09 20.63 8.59
C ILE A 43 -2.02 20.58 9.67
N SER A 44 -0.74 20.44 9.31
CA SER A 44 0.35 20.44 10.30
C SER A 44 0.46 21.78 11.04
N TYR A 45 0.26 22.90 10.33
CA TYR A 45 0.33 24.24 10.92
C TYR A 45 -0.88 24.53 11.84
N PHE A 46 -2.10 24.52 11.30
CA PHE A 46 -3.30 24.88 12.06
C PHE A 46 -3.64 23.82 13.14
N GLY A 47 -3.42 22.54 12.84
CA GLY A 47 -3.62 21.45 13.77
C GLY A 47 -2.57 21.36 14.88
N GLY A 48 -1.34 21.82 14.62
CA GLY A 48 -0.27 21.91 15.62
C GLY A 48 -0.53 22.98 16.68
N LEU A 49 -1.10 24.12 16.28
CA LEU A 49 -1.53 25.20 17.16
C LEU A 49 -2.83 24.87 17.93
N GLY A 50 -3.72 24.10 17.31
CA GLY A 50 -5.01 23.71 17.86
C GLY A 50 -4.99 22.50 18.81
N ARG A 51 -6.17 21.92 19.06
CA ARG A 51 -6.30 20.66 19.82
C ARG A 51 -6.07 19.47 18.88
N LYS A 52 -4.85 18.93 18.84
CA LYS A 52 -4.45 17.83 17.94
C LYS A 52 -5.47 16.68 17.81
N PRO A 53 -6.08 16.15 18.90
CA PRO A 53 -7.06 15.06 18.79
C PRO A 53 -8.34 15.41 18.03
N ARG A 54 -8.79 16.66 18.06
CA ARG A 54 -9.96 17.10 17.27
C ARG A 54 -9.65 17.10 15.78
N TYR A 55 -8.47 17.57 15.38
CA TYR A 55 -8.03 17.49 13.98
C TYR A 55 -7.82 16.04 13.51
N LEU A 56 -7.40 15.14 14.41
CA LEU A 56 -7.33 13.71 14.13
C LEU A 56 -8.72 13.09 13.92
N GLY A 57 -9.66 13.35 14.82
CA GLY A 57 -11.03 12.84 14.70
C GLY A 57 -11.74 13.38 13.45
N ILE A 58 -11.61 14.69 13.17
CA ILE A 58 -12.10 15.29 11.92
C ILE A 58 -11.47 14.63 10.70
N GLY A 59 -10.15 14.33 10.73
CA GLY A 59 -9.48 13.59 9.65
C GLY A 59 -10.08 12.20 9.42
N VAL A 60 -10.26 11.42 10.48
CA VAL A 60 -10.87 10.07 10.40
C VAL A 60 -12.33 10.15 9.93
N PHE A 61 -13.09 11.17 10.35
CA PHE A 61 -14.46 11.41 9.87
C PHE A 61 -14.50 11.74 8.36
N VAL A 62 -13.63 12.62 7.88
CA VAL A 62 -13.48 12.96 6.45
C VAL A 62 -13.04 11.73 5.63
N MET A 63 -12.14 10.89 6.17
CA MET A 63 -11.78 9.61 5.56
C MET A 63 -12.98 8.66 5.49
N GLY A 64 -13.84 8.65 6.52
CA GLY A 64 -15.11 7.90 6.51
C GLY A 64 -16.05 8.34 5.39
N ILE A 65 -16.27 9.66 5.25
CA ILE A 65 -17.04 10.25 4.13
C ILE A 65 -16.41 9.87 2.77
N GLY A 66 -15.08 9.90 2.67
CA GLY A 66 -14.35 9.46 1.47
C GLY A 66 -14.69 8.01 1.07
N SER A 67 -14.89 7.11 2.04
CA SER A 67 -15.26 5.71 1.75
C SER A 67 -16.70 5.59 1.24
N PHE A 68 -17.65 6.34 1.81
CA PHE A 68 -19.01 6.40 1.27
C PHE A 68 -19.02 6.99 -0.15
N MET A 69 -18.29 8.08 -0.37
CA MET A 69 -18.15 8.72 -1.69
C MET A 69 -17.54 7.77 -2.72
N PHE A 70 -16.54 6.97 -2.34
CA PHE A 70 -15.94 5.96 -3.20
C PHE A 70 -16.90 4.80 -3.51
N SER A 71 -17.81 4.45 -2.59
CA SER A 71 -18.84 3.41 -2.84
C SER A 71 -20.04 3.91 -3.67
N LEU A 72 -20.29 5.23 -3.67
CA LEU A 72 -21.47 5.87 -4.25
C LEU A 72 -21.75 5.49 -5.72
N PRO A 73 -20.75 5.34 -6.62
CA PRO A 73 -20.98 4.89 -8.00
C PRO A 73 -21.78 3.58 -8.12
N HIS A 74 -21.66 2.62 -7.20
CA HIS A 74 -22.46 1.38 -7.26
C HIS A 74 -23.96 1.67 -7.19
N PHE A 75 -24.36 2.59 -6.31
CA PHE A 75 -25.76 2.92 -6.06
C PHE A 75 -26.37 3.84 -7.12
N LEU A 76 -25.54 4.59 -7.85
CA LEU A 76 -25.97 5.50 -8.92
C LEU A 76 -25.92 4.87 -10.33
N SER A 77 -25.03 3.90 -10.57
CA SER A 77 -24.84 3.29 -11.90
C SER A 77 -25.89 2.23 -12.29
N GLY A 78 -26.84 1.95 -11.40
CA GLY A 78 -27.84 0.88 -11.55
C GLY A 78 -27.24 -0.52 -11.48
N ASN A 79 -28.12 -1.53 -11.49
CA ASN A 79 -27.71 -2.94 -11.48
C ASN A 79 -26.76 -3.23 -12.65
N TYR A 80 -25.72 -4.03 -12.40
CA TYR A 80 -24.80 -4.50 -13.42
C TYR A 80 -25.52 -5.48 -14.36
N LYS A 81 -25.85 -5.01 -15.56
CA LYS A 81 -26.44 -5.85 -16.62
C LYS A 81 -25.40 -6.84 -17.13
N TYR A 82 -25.38 -8.04 -16.55
CA TYR A 82 -24.97 -9.22 -17.32
C TYR A 82 -25.95 -9.37 -18.48
N VAL A 83 -25.44 -9.58 -19.69
CA VAL A 83 -26.27 -9.78 -20.88
C VAL A 83 -26.76 -11.23 -20.87
N THR A 84 -27.96 -11.43 -20.32
CA THR A 84 -28.56 -12.76 -20.12
C THR A 84 -29.36 -13.26 -21.34
N THR A 85 -29.25 -12.62 -22.51
CA THR A 85 -29.59 -13.32 -23.75
C THR A 85 -28.70 -14.55 -23.86
N GLN A 86 -29.24 -15.65 -24.39
CA GLN A 86 -28.41 -16.78 -24.77
C GLN A 86 -27.57 -16.30 -25.97
N ASN A 87 -26.34 -15.87 -25.72
CA ASN A 87 -25.41 -15.38 -26.74
C ASN A 87 -24.80 -16.57 -27.51
N VAL A 88 -25.68 -17.42 -28.04
CA VAL A 88 -25.45 -18.58 -28.91
C VAL A 88 -25.67 -18.17 -30.36
N CYS A 89 -25.11 -18.96 -31.29
CA CYS A 89 -25.32 -18.79 -32.72
C CYS A 89 -26.80 -18.99 -33.09
N THR A 90 -27.44 -17.97 -33.64
CA THR A 90 -28.83 -18.03 -34.12
C THR A 90 -28.94 -17.45 -35.52
N GLU A 91 -29.21 -18.31 -36.51
CA GLU A 91 -29.27 -17.99 -37.94
C GLU A 91 -30.44 -17.06 -38.33
N THR A 92 -31.35 -16.79 -37.40
CA THR A 92 -32.59 -16.03 -37.61
C THR A 92 -32.74 -14.82 -36.70
N SER A 93 -31.72 -14.46 -35.91
CA SER A 93 -31.75 -13.17 -35.19
C SER A 93 -31.40 -12.03 -36.16
N LEU A 94 -32.45 -11.38 -36.69
CA LEU A 94 -32.34 -10.00 -37.17
C LEU A 94 -31.98 -9.14 -35.95
N SER A 95 -30.69 -9.04 -35.66
CA SER A 95 -30.21 -8.35 -34.46
C SER A 95 -30.65 -6.89 -34.52
N ASN A 96 -31.55 -6.53 -33.60
CA ASN A 96 -32.01 -5.16 -33.43
C ASN A 96 -30.77 -4.26 -33.34
N ALA A 97 -30.56 -3.44 -34.37
CA ALA A 97 -29.32 -2.66 -34.54
C ALA A 97 -29.22 -1.47 -33.56
N THR A 98 -29.85 -1.60 -32.39
CA THR A 98 -30.10 -0.53 -31.43
C THR A 98 -28.81 -0.01 -30.81
N SER A 99 -27.79 -0.83 -30.50
CA SER A 99 -26.52 -0.30 -29.94
C SER A 99 -25.76 0.57 -30.93
N VAL A 100 -25.57 0.08 -32.17
CA VAL A 100 -24.94 0.83 -33.27
C VAL A 100 -25.74 2.10 -33.59
N LEU A 101 -27.07 2.00 -33.65
CA LEU A 101 -27.94 3.15 -33.85
C LEU A 101 -27.88 4.15 -32.68
N HIS A 102 -27.73 3.69 -31.43
CA HIS A 102 -27.60 4.56 -30.25
C HIS A 102 -26.33 5.43 -30.30
N CYS A 103 -25.22 4.87 -30.76
CA CYS A 103 -23.98 5.65 -31.00
C CYS A 103 -24.15 6.65 -32.17
N ILE A 104 -24.89 6.28 -33.22
CA ILE A 104 -25.10 7.12 -34.41
C ILE A 104 -26.09 8.28 -34.15
N MET A 105 -27.14 8.05 -33.35
CA MET A 105 -28.19 9.05 -33.09
C MET A 105 -27.79 10.15 -32.10
N GLY A 106 -26.59 10.09 -31.51
CA GLY A 106 -26.07 11.14 -30.63
C GLY A 106 -26.75 11.27 -29.27
N GLU A 107 -27.76 10.44 -28.96
CA GLU A 107 -28.24 10.29 -27.59
C GLU A 107 -27.10 9.78 -26.72
N SER A 108 -26.75 10.54 -25.67
CA SER A 108 -25.64 10.19 -24.80
C SER A 108 -25.94 8.89 -24.04
N VAL A 109 -25.44 7.77 -24.58
CA VAL A 109 -25.09 6.59 -23.78
C VAL A 109 -24.28 7.12 -22.61
N LYS A 110 -24.83 7.02 -21.39
CA LYS A 110 -24.22 7.63 -20.19
C LYS A 110 -22.94 6.90 -19.85
N THR A 111 -21.83 7.30 -20.47
CA THR A 111 -20.53 6.62 -20.41
C THR A 111 -20.15 6.41 -18.95
N LEU A 112 -20.17 5.14 -18.52
CA LEU A 112 -20.02 4.85 -17.09
C LEU A 112 -18.61 5.22 -16.59
N SER A 113 -17.65 5.34 -17.51
CA SER A 113 -16.35 5.95 -17.30
C SER A 113 -16.42 7.30 -16.55
N ASN A 114 -17.46 8.13 -16.76
CA ASN A 114 -17.62 9.40 -16.05
C ASN A 114 -17.79 9.27 -14.52
N TYR A 115 -18.11 8.09 -13.99
CA TYR A 115 -18.07 7.85 -12.54
C TYR A 115 -16.63 7.90 -11.95
N LYS A 116 -15.57 7.91 -12.79
CA LYS A 116 -14.17 8.11 -12.35
C LYS A 116 -13.97 9.38 -11.52
N TYR A 117 -14.72 10.45 -11.77
CA TYR A 117 -14.64 11.68 -10.99
C TYR A 117 -15.09 11.51 -9.52
N LEU A 118 -16.03 10.59 -9.25
CA LEU A 118 -16.44 10.27 -7.87
C LEU A 118 -15.39 9.39 -7.17
N PHE A 119 -14.76 8.46 -7.89
CA PHE A 119 -13.62 7.69 -7.36
C PHE A 119 -12.41 8.59 -7.05
N PHE A 120 -12.09 9.54 -7.94
CA PHE A 120 -11.08 10.58 -7.67
C PHE A 120 -11.45 11.39 -6.42
N PHE A 121 -12.68 11.90 -6.31
CA PHE A 121 -13.10 12.72 -5.17
C PHE A 121 -13.09 11.94 -3.84
N GLY A 122 -13.55 10.69 -3.83
CA GLY A 122 -13.45 9.81 -2.65
C GLY A 122 -12.00 9.58 -2.20
N GLN A 123 -11.07 9.41 -3.15
CA GLN A 123 -9.64 9.27 -2.87
C GLN A 123 -8.97 10.58 -2.42
N LEU A 124 -9.38 11.73 -2.96
CA LEU A 124 -8.94 13.04 -2.46
C LEU A 124 -9.40 13.24 -1.00
N LEU A 125 -10.64 12.84 -0.67
CA LEU A 125 -11.15 12.87 0.71
C LEU A 125 -10.38 11.90 1.64
N HIS A 126 -10.04 10.69 1.18
CA HIS A 126 -9.15 9.79 1.92
C HIS A 126 -7.77 10.43 2.19
N GLY A 127 -7.17 11.10 1.20
CA GLY A 127 -5.87 11.77 1.32
C GLY A 127 -5.90 12.94 2.30
N ALA A 128 -6.94 13.78 2.22
CA ALA A 128 -7.17 14.86 3.18
C ALA A 128 -7.36 14.32 4.61
N GLY A 129 -8.23 13.31 4.77
CA GLY A 129 -8.56 12.70 6.05
C GLY A 129 -7.42 11.92 6.73
N ALA A 130 -6.52 11.32 5.95
CA ALA A 130 -5.35 10.61 6.48
C ALA A 130 -4.17 11.53 6.85
N SER A 131 -4.12 12.77 6.33
CA SER A 131 -3.01 13.70 6.53
C SER A 131 -2.74 14.08 8.00
N PRO A 132 -3.77 14.26 8.87
CA PRO A 132 -3.58 14.40 10.31
C PRO A 132 -2.88 13.19 10.96
N LEU A 133 -3.15 11.96 10.52
CA LEU A 133 -2.73 10.74 11.24
C LEU A 133 -1.20 10.65 11.35
N TYR A 134 -0.49 10.79 10.24
CA TYR A 134 0.96 10.66 10.19
C TYR A 134 1.73 11.91 10.64
N THR A 135 1.03 13.00 10.97
CA THR A 135 1.63 14.28 11.42
C THR A 135 1.21 14.64 12.84
N LEU A 136 -0.06 15.02 13.02
CA LEU A 136 -0.65 15.38 14.30
C LEU A 136 -0.79 14.16 15.24
N GLY A 137 -0.98 12.96 14.68
CA GLY A 137 -1.09 11.72 15.47
C GLY A 137 0.24 11.31 16.07
N VAL A 138 1.30 11.30 15.25
CA VAL A 138 2.66 11.01 15.70
C VAL A 138 3.14 12.07 16.69
N THR A 139 2.93 13.37 16.41
CA THR A 139 3.32 14.44 17.36
C THR A 139 2.51 14.43 18.65
N TYR A 140 1.21 14.06 18.62
CA TYR A 140 0.42 13.91 19.84
C TYR A 140 0.92 12.75 20.72
N LEU A 141 1.25 11.60 20.12
CA LEU A 141 1.90 10.50 20.86
C LEU A 141 3.27 10.92 21.43
N ASP A 142 4.05 11.65 20.65
CA ASP A 142 5.40 12.09 21.03
C ASP A 142 5.38 13.12 22.18
N GLU A 143 4.43 14.06 22.17
CA GLU A 143 4.27 15.10 23.22
C GLU A 143 3.69 14.56 24.55
N ASN A 144 2.88 13.50 24.50
CA ASN A 144 2.11 13.01 25.67
C ASN A 144 2.70 11.78 26.34
N LEU A 145 3.86 11.29 25.88
CA LEU A 145 4.55 10.11 26.42
C LEU A 145 5.98 10.46 26.83
N SER A 146 6.50 9.75 27.84
CA SER A 146 7.89 9.95 28.29
C SER A 146 8.89 9.63 27.18
N VAL A 147 10.08 10.24 27.24
CA VAL A 147 11.16 10.04 26.25
C VAL A 147 11.49 8.56 26.04
N ARG A 148 11.37 7.75 27.10
CA ARG A 148 11.66 6.31 27.07
C ARG A 148 10.54 5.47 26.45
N THR A 149 9.27 5.87 26.54
CA THR A 149 8.13 5.08 26.03
C THR A 149 7.61 5.56 24.68
N ALA A 150 7.68 6.86 24.37
CA ALA A 150 7.17 7.42 23.11
C ALA A 150 7.63 6.66 21.85
N PRO A 151 8.92 6.26 21.69
CA PRO A 151 9.36 5.52 20.50
C PRO A 151 8.69 4.15 20.33
N VAL A 152 8.28 3.50 21.43
CA VAL A 152 7.61 2.19 21.40
C VAL A 152 6.19 2.32 20.86
N TYR A 153 5.41 3.28 21.38
CA TYR A 153 4.04 3.54 20.92
C TYR A 153 4.00 4.06 19.47
N ILE A 154 4.95 4.90 19.08
CA ILE A 154 5.11 5.35 17.69
C ILE A 154 5.48 4.15 16.77
N GLY A 155 6.33 3.24 17.23
CA GLY A 155 6.64 1.98 16.53
C GLY A 155 5.40 1.09 16.33
N ILE A 156 4.56 0.95 17.36
CA ILE A 156 3.29 0.21 17.27
C ILE A 156 2.34 0.87 16.26
N PHE A 157 2.21 2.20 16.28
CA PHE A 157 1.37 2.96 15.34
C PHE A 157 1.78 2.74 13.88
N TYR A 158 3.07 2.86 13.55
CA TYR A 158 3.56 2.59 12.20
C TYR A 158 3.44 1.09 11.81
N THR A 159 3.61 0.17 12.77
CA THR A 159 3.42 -1.28 12.52
C THR A 159 1.97 -1.57 12.13
N MET A 160 0.98 -1.01 12.83
CA MET A 160 -0.44 -1.16 12.48
C MET A 160 -0.77 -0.51 11.12
N SER A 161 -0.08 0.57 10.76
CA SER A 161 -0.20 1.19 9.43
C SER A 161 0.31 0.31 8.28
N ILE A 162 1.18 -0.67 8.56
CA ILE A 162 1.70 -1.65 7.58
C ILE A 162 0.88 -2.95 7.57
N ILE A 163 0.38 -3.38 8.74
CA ILE A 163 -0.52 -4.53 8.87
C ILE A 163 -1.90 -4.25 8.23
N GLY A 164 -2.43 -3.03 8.41
CA GLY A 164 -3.75 -2.62 7.92
C GLY A 164 -3.95 -2.77 6.39
N PRO A 165 -2.98 -2.45 5.52
CA PRO A 165 -2.98 -2.79 4.09
C PRO A 165 -3.18 -4.29 3.84
N ALA A 166 -2.43 -5.15 4.51
CA ALA A 166 -2.44 -6.60 4.28
C ALA A 166 -3.79 -7.25 4.62
N PHE A 167 -4.43 -6.84 5.72
CA PHE A 167 -5.84 -7.20 6.00
C PHE A 167 -6.80 -6.70 4.91
N GLY A 168 -6.50 -5.57 4.27
CA GLY A 168 -7.28 -5.06 3.13
C GLY A 168 -7.22 -5.98 1.90
N TYR A 169 -6.06 -6.60 1.61
CA TYR A 169 -5.96 -7.61 0.55
C TYR A 169 -6.74 -8.88 0.86
N LEU A 170 -6.61 -9.40 2.08
CA LEU A 170 -7.27 -10.64 2.49
C LEU A 170 -8.80 -10.48 2.57
N LEU A 171 -9.30 -9.43 3.23
CA LEU A 171 -10.74 -9.15 3.34
C LEU A 171 -11.33 -8.67 2.01
N GLY A 172 -10.61 -7.80 1.28
CA GLY A 172 -11.05 -7.31 -0.04
C GLY A 172 -11.18 -8.44 -1.04
N GLY A 173 -10.20 -9.36 -1.09
CA GLY A 173 -10.26 -10.55 -1.92
C GLY A 173 -11.47 -11.44 -1.59
N LYS A 174 -11.87 -11.52 -0.31
CA LYS A 174 -13.09 -12.23 0.10
C LYS A 174 -14.39 -11.50 -0.19
N PHE A 175 -14.43 -10.16 -0.16
CA PHE A 175 -15.58 -9.42 -0.70
C PHE A 175 -15.72 -9.58 -2.22
N LEU A 176 -14.60 -9.78 -2.94
CA LEU A 176 -14.60 -10.10 -4.38
C LEU A 176 -14.96 -11.56 -4.73
N ASP A 177 -15.21 -12.46 -3.77
CA ASP A 177 -15.81 -13.77 -4.06
C ASP A 177 -17.36 -13.68 -4.19
N TYR A 178 -17.99 -12.60 -3.69
CA TYR A 178 -19.43 -12.34 -3.82
C TYR A 178 -19.72 -11.45 -5.03
N TYR A 179 -20.83 -11.68 -5.73
CA TYR A 179 -21.26 -10.89 -6.91
C TYR A 179 -21.69 -9.46 -6.53
N VAL A 180 -21.46 -8.48 -7.42
CA VAL A 180 -21.66 -7.05 -7.14
C VAL A 180 -23.07 -6.65 -6.71
N ASP A 181 -24.12 -7.31 -7.23
CA ASP A 181 -25.54 -7.01 -6.98
C ASP A 181 -26.19 -8.05 -6.04
N ILE A 182 -25.61 -8.21 -4.85
CA ILE A 182 -26.11 -9.13 -3.79
C ILE A 182 -27.60 -8.89 -3.52
N GLY A 183 -28.39 -9.97 -3.57
CA GLY A 183 -29.82 -9.95 -3.24
C GLY A 183 -30.73 -9.33 -4.31
N ARG A 184 -30.19 -8.78 -5.41
CA ARG A 184 -30.98 -8.29 -6.56
C ARG A 184 -31.04 -9.28 -7.73
N VAL A 185 -30.12 -10.24 -7.76
CA VAL A 185 -29.95 -11.23 -8.82
C VAL A 185 -29.62 -12.58 -8.19
N ASP A 186 -30.31 -13.64 -8.60
CA ASP A 186 -30.01 -15.00 -8.16
C ASP A 186 -28.83 -15.57 -8.94
N THR A 187 -27.67 -15.68 -8.29
CA THR A 187 -26.43 -16.18 -8.89
C THR A 187 -26.49 -17.67 -9.27
N SER A 188 -27.40 -18.45 -8.67
CA SER A 188 -27.59 -19.85 -9.04
C SER A 188 -28.20 -19.99 -10.43
N SER A 189 -29.12 -19.10 -10.81
CA SER A 189 -29.77 -19.07 -12.12
C SER A 189 -28.83 -18.74 -13.29
N ILE A 190 -27.61 -18.25 -13.00
CA ILE A 190 -26.64 -17.79 -14.03
C ILE A 190 -25.35 -18.64 -14.03
N GLY A 191 -25.18 -19.59 -13.10
CA GLY A 191 -24.03 -20.50 -13.06
C GLY A 191 -22.68 -19.78 -12.89
N MET A 192 -22.65 -18.74 -12.04
CA MET A 192 -21.52 -17.81 -11.92
C MET A 192 -20.54 -18.16 -10.80
N LYS A 193 -19.26 -18.25 -11.15
CA LYS A 193 -18.11 -18.31 -10.22
C LYS A 193 -17.22 -17.09 -10.42
N SER A 194 -16.46 -16.69 -9.39
CA SER A 194 -15.54 -15.52 -9.44
C SER A 194 -14.40 -15.60 -10.47
N GLY A 195 -14.27 -16.72 -11.20
CA GLY A 195 -13.35 -16.88 -12.34
C GLY A 195 -13.94 -16.53 -13.72
N ASN A 196 -15.23 -16.20 -13.83
CA ASN A 196 -15.82 -15.78 -15.11
C ASN A 196 -15.35 -14.35 -15.45
N ALA A 197 -15.01 -14.07 -16.71
CA ALA A 197 -14.33 -12.81 -17.06
C ALA A 197 -15.20 -11.54 -16.90
N LYS A 198 -16.53 -11.67 -17.07
CA LYS A 198 -17.54 -10.64 -16.74
C LYS A 198 -17.97 -10.67 -15.25
N PHE A 199 -17.34 -11.46 -14.39
CA PHE A 199 -17.63 -11.40 -12.96
C PHE A 199 -17.06 -10.12 -12.36
N VAL A 200 -17.96 -9.29 -11.79
CA VAL A 200 -17.62 -8.14 -10.96
C VAL A 200 -18.01 -8.49 -9.53
N GLY A 201 -17.03 -8.48 -8.63
CA GLY A 201 -17.23 -8.77 -7.22
C GLY A 201 -17.80 -7.58 -6.43
N ALA A 202 -18.23 -7.82 -5.19
CA ALA A 202 -18.87 -6.84 -4.31
C ALA A 202 -17.88 -5.85 -3.67
N TRP A 203 -17.13 -5.15 -4.52
CA TRP A 203 -16.05 -4.22 -4.19
C TRP A 203 -16.45 -3.11 -3.20
N TRP A 204 -17.72 -2.70 -3.19
CA TRP A 204 -18.24 -1.59 -2.40
C TRP A 204 -18.40 -1.92 -0.90
N ILE A 205 -18.55 -3.19 -0.52
CA ILE A 205 -18.84 -3.62 0.87
C ILE A 205 -17.74 -3.16 1.83
N GLY A 206 -16.48 -3.39 1.46
CA GLY A 206 -15.34 -3.02 2.29
C GLY A 206 -15.33 -1.53 2.64
N PHE A 207 -15.66 -0.67 1.69
CA PHE A 207 -15.71 0.78 1.87
C PHE A 207 -16.85 1.21 2.82
N LEU A 208 -18.05 0.65 2.69
CA LEU A 208 -19.14 0.96 3.63
C LEU A 208 -18.81 0.56 5.06
N LEU A 209 -18.32 -0.67 5.25
CA LEU A 209 -17.95 -1.17 6.58
C LEU A 209 -16.81 -0.33 7.20
N SER A 210 -15.78 0.02 6.42
CA SER A 210 -14.71 0.90 6.91
C SER A 210 -15.14 2.34 7.11
N GLY A 211 -16.08 2.84 6.32
CA GLY A 211 -16.62 4.20 6.44
C GLY A 211 -17.43 4.37 7.72
N LEU A 212 -18.34 3.43 7.99
CA LEU A 212 -19.07 3.33 9.27
C LEU A 212 -18.10 3.24 10.45
N TYR A 213 -17.14 2.33 10.40
CA TYR A 213 -16.14 2.12 11.46
C TYR A 213 -15.28 3.37 11.71
N ALA A 214 -14.87 4.08 10.65
CA ALA A 214 -14.13 5.34 10.76
C ALA A 214 -14.99 6.45 11.40
N ILE A 215 -16.25 6.62 10.99
CA ILE A 215 -17.15 7.61 11.63
C ILE A 215 -17.35 7.29 13.11
N VAL A 216 -17.61 6.03 13.48
CA VAL A 216 -17.77 5.61 14.89
C VAL A 216 -16.50 5.89 15.70
N ILE A 217 -15.30 5.64 15.14
CA ILE A 217 -14.01 5.89 15.81
C ILE A 217 -13.63 7.38 15.86
N SER A 218 -14.15 8.22 14.95
CA SER A 218 -13.89 9.66 14.96
C SER A 218 -14.37 10.33 16.27
N LEU A 219 -15.45 9.81 16.85
CA LEU A 219 -16.07 10.34 18.07
C LEU A 219 -15.18 10.21 19.31
N PRO A 220 -14.70 9.01 19.73
CA PRO A 220 -13.79 8.88 20.85
C PRO A 220 -12.45 9.57 20.60
N ILE A 221 -11.93 9.61 19.36
CA ILE A 221 -10.70 10.37 19.04
C ILE A 221 -10.90 11.88 19.30
N CYS A 222 -12.03 12.46 18.89
CA CYS A 222 -12.39 13.85 19.21
C CYS A 222 -12.58 14.11 20.71
N GLY A 223 -12.84 13.07 21.50
CA GLY A 223 -13.02 13.12 22.96
C GLY A 223 -11.72 13.18 23.78
N PHE A 224 -10.56 12.87 23.19
CA PHE A 224 -9.28 12.95 23.92
C PHE A 224 -8.96 14.40 24.35
N PRO A 225 -8.38 14.60 25.55
CA PRO A 225 -7.99 15.92 26.02
C PRO A 225 -6.85 16.50 25.17
N ARG A 226 -6.60 17.82 25.29
CA ARG A 226 -5.49 18.49 24.60
C ARG A 226 -4.14 17.87 24.97
N GLU A 227 -3.98 17.55 26.25
CA GLU A 227 -2.79 17.05 26.92
C GLU A 227 -3.23 15.98 27.93
N LEU A 228 -2.46 14.90 28.06
CA LEU A 228 -2.65 13.86 29.08
C LEU A 228 -2.01 14.30 30.42
N PRO A 229 -2.47 13.76 31.57
CA PRO A 229 -1.83 14.02 32.86
C PRO A 229 -0.32 13.72 32.82
N GLY A 230 0.50 14.70 33.16
CA GLY A 230 1.97 14.61 33.12
C GLY A 230 2.63 15.04 31.80
N ALA A 231 1.87 15.30 30.73
CA ALA A 231 2.44 15.75 29.44
C ALA A 231 3.34 16.99 29.57
N THR A 232 2.96 17.95 30.42
CA THR A 232 3.76 19.16 30.70
C THR A 232 5.14 18.83 31.29
N LYS A 233 5.25 17.74 32.09
CA LYS A 233 6.52 17.26 32.65
C LYS A 233 7.38 16.55 31.60
N TYR A 234 6.78 15.68 30.77
CA TYR A 234 7.51 15.02 29.69
C TYR A 234 7.99 16.04 28.64
N ARG A 235 7.23 17.11 28.44
CA ARG A 235 7.59 18.22 27.57
C ARG A 235 8.77 19.03 28.11
N THR A 236 8.79 19.41 29.39
CA THR A 236 9.95 20.13 29.96
C THR A 236 11.18 19.23 30.10
N GLU A 237 11.01 17.93 30.34
CA GLU A 237 12.08 16.91 30.27
C GLU A 237 12.72 16.90 28.86
N ARG A 238 11.90 16.89 27.79
CA ARG A 238 12.35 16.99 26.39
C ARG A 238 12.97 18.34 26.04
N GLU A 239 12.40 19.44 26.50
CA GLU A 239 12.92 20.80 26.24
C GLU A 239 14.26 21.01 26.95
N ALA A 240 14.51 20.35 28.09
CA ALA A 240 15.83 20.29 28.74
C ALA A 240 16.85 19.40 28.01
N GLU A 241 16.42 18.37 27.28
CA GLU A 241 17.30 17.59 26.39
C GLU A 241 17.70 18.36 25.11
N VAL A 242 16.96 19.41 24.72
CA VAL A 242 17.27 20.22 23.52
C VAL A 242 18.43 21.18 23.80
N TYR A 243 19.61 20.83 23.29
CA TYR A 243 20.84 21.61 23.49
C TYR A 243 20.71 23.07 22.99
N HIS A 244 20.56 23.99 23.95
CA HIS A 244 20.67 25.43 23.75
C HIS A 244 22.14 25.80 23.49
N GLN A 245 22.51 25.72 22.21
CA GLN A 245 23.71 26.39 21.69
C GLN A 245 23.58 27.89 21.99
N LYS A 246 24.45 28.41 22.87
CA LYS A 246 24.51 29.83 23.22
C LYS A 246 24.83 30.68 21.99
N SER A 247 23.81 31.26 21.38
CA SER A 247 23.92 32.61 20.81
C SER A 247 23.93 33.60 21.98
N ASN A 248 24.82 34.60 21.94
CA ASN A 248 24.90 35.62 22.99
C ASN A 248 23.83 36.71 22.79
N GLU A 249 22.56 36.30 22.79
CA GLU A 249 21.40 37.19 22.85
C GLU A 249 20.60 36.84 24.11
N GLU A 250 20.44 37.82 24.99
CA GLU A 250 19.87 37.66 26.32
C GLU A 250 18.34 37.62 26.26
N TRP A 251 17.78 36.41 26.19
CA TRP A 251 16.33 36.21 26.15
C TRP A 251 15.67 36.52 27.51
N SER A 252 15.32 37.80 27.70
CA SER A 252 14.55 38.26 28.85
C SER A 252 13.10 37.74 28.78
N PRO A 253 12.56 37.13 29.86
CA PRO A 253 11.25 36.48 29.85
C PRO A 253 10.05 37.44 29.95
N ASN A 254 10.27 38.77 30.00
CA ASN A 254 9.24 39.74 30.39
C ASN A 254 8.28 40.17 29.26
N ASN A 255 8.49 39.77 28.00
CA ASN A 255 7.57 40.10 26.91
C ASN A 255 6.46 39.06 26.77
N THR A 256 5.34 39.29 27.47
CA THR A 256 4.06 38.60 27.31
C THR A 256 3.32 39.01 26.03
N SER A 257 4.01 39.02 24.88
CA SER A 257 3.41 39.28 23.57
C SER A 257 2.53 38.09 23.13
N THR A 258 1.22 38.25 23.27
CA THR A 258 0.18 37.27 22.87
C THR A 258 -0.05 37.18 21.36
N ASP A 259 0.94 37.57 20.55
CA ASP A 259 0.88 37.59 19.09
C ASP A 259 1.08 36.18 18.49
N PRO A 260 0.22 35.75 17.54
CA PRO A 260 0.48 34.55 16.77
C PRO A 260 1.71 34.73 15.86
N PRO A 261 2.53 33.69 15.64
CA PRO A 261 3.80 33.82 14.92
C PRO A 261 3.57 34.36 13.50
N ASN A 262 4.18 35.52 13.22
CA ASN A 262 3.96 36.28 11.99
C ASN A 262 4.24 35.43 10.73
N LEU A 263 3.20 35.16 9.94
CA LEU A 263 3.24 34.21 8.81
C LEU A 263 4.37 34.50 7.81
N LYS A 264 4.65 35.79 7.53
CA LYS A 264 5.75 36.24 6.65
C LYS A 264 7.15 35.88 7.19
N MET A 265 7.32 35.77 8.50
CA MET A 265 8.57 35.37 9.14
C MET A 265 8.72 33.84 9.15
N GLY A 266 7.61 33.12 9.43
CA GLY A 266 7.53 31.66 9.32
C GLY A 266 7.90 31.13 7.93
N TRP A 267 7.32 31.68 6.85
CA TRP A 267 7.66 31.26 5.48
C TRP A 267 9.14 31.50 5.14
N LYS A 268 9.74 32.63 5.56
CA LYS A 268 11.18 32.87 5.34
C LYS A 268 12.05 31.85 6.08
N ALA A 269 11.69 31.48 7.32
CA ALA A 269 12.38 30.44 8.07
C ALA A 269 12.22 29.03 7.42
N ILE A 270 11.04 28.73 6.88
CA ILE A 270 10.76 27.48 6.15
C ILE A 270 11.57 27.42 4.85
N LEU A 271 11.60 28.48 4.02
CA LEU A 271 12.39 28.51 2.79
C LEU A 271 13.91 28.46 3.07
N SER A 272 14.38 29.13 4.12
CA SER A 272 15.78 29.06 4.54
C SER A 272 16.17 27.65 4.99
N SER A 273 15.33 27.01 5.82
CA SER A 273 15.52 25.63 6.25
C SER A 273 15.48 24.65 5.07
N LEU A 274 14.51 24.81 4.15
CA LEU A 274 14.40 24.01 2.94
C LEU A 274 15.68 24.11 2.11
N LYS A 275 16.18 25.33 1.87
CA LYS A 275 17.45 25.58 1.16
C LYS A 275 18.64 24.91 1.84
N ILE A 276 18.73 24.94 3.17
CA ILE A 276 19.80 24.27 3.93
C ILE A 276 19.75 22.75 3.72
N LEU A 277 18.57 22.12 3.80
CA LEU A 277 18.46 20.67 3.61
C LEU A 277 18.65 20.26 2.14
N THR A 278 18.10 20.98 1.17
CA THR A 278 18.29 20.66 -0.26
C THR A 278 19.72 20.93 -0.75
N SER A 279 20.48 21.80 -0.05
CA SER A 279 21.92 21.99 -0.31
C SER A 279 22.80 20.85 0.22
N ASN A 280 22.25 19.89 0.99
CA ASN A 280 22.97 18.68 1.39
C ASN A 280 22.82 17.59 0.31
N PRO A 281 23.85 17.29 -0.49
CA PRO A 281 23.72 16.35 -1.60
C PRO A 281 23.42 14.92 -1.13
N THR A 282 23.90 14.52 0.05
CA THR A 282 23.61 13.18 0.60
C THR A 282 22.13 13.06 0.98
N PHE A 283 21.56 14.11 1.59
CA PHE A 283 20.12 14.15 1.89
C PHE A 283 19.30 14.06 0.60
N MET A 284 19.63 14.85 -0.43
CA MET A 284 18.91 14.81 -1.70
C MET A 284 18.98 13.46 -2.41
N PHE A 285 20.16 12.83 -2.50
CA PHE A 285 20.27 11.51 -3.13
C PHE A 285 19.58 10.39 -2.32
N LEU A 286 19.58 10.43 -0.99
CA LEU A 286 18.81 9.48 -0.18
C LEU A 286 17.29 9.64 -0.38
N ASN A 287 16.79 10.88 -0.48
CA ASN A 287 15.37 11.12 -0.77
C ASN A 287 14.98 10.73 -2.20
N LEU A 288 15.87 10.92 -3.18
CA LEU A 288 15.60 10.54 -4.57
C LEU A 288 15.63 9.02 -4.77
N SER A 289 16.51 8.30 -4.07
CA SER A 289 16.41 6.84 -3.94
C SER A 289 15.09 6.43 -3.28
N ALA A 290 14.70 7.06 -2.16
CA ALA A 290 13.42 6.77 -1.50
C ALA A 290 12.19 7.04 -2.40
N ALA A 291 12.27 8.00 -3.32
CA ALA A 291 11.27 8.20 -4.36
C ALA A 291 11.24 7.02 -5.36
N CYS A 292 12.39 6.56 -5.87
CA CYS A 292 12.48 5.37 -6.72
C CYS A 292 11.92 4.09 -6.04
N GLU A 293 12.22 3.88 -4.76
CA GLU A 293 11.62 2.80 -3.96
C GLU A 293 10.09 2.96 -3.86
N SER A 294 9.60 4.21 -3.74
CA SER A 294 8.17 4.52 -3.65
C SER A 294 7.43 4.35 -4.98
N ILE A 295 8.06 4.59 -6.15
CA ILE A 295 7.51 4.22 -7.47
C ILE A 295 7.17 2.73 -7.51
N ILE A 296 8.12 1.89 -7.08
CA ILE A 296 8.01 0.43 -7.15
C ILE A 296 6.99 -0.08 -6.13
N LEU A 297 7.04 0.43 -4.89
CA LEU A 297 6.13 0.02 -3.82
C LEU A 297 4.68 0.40 -4.13
N SER A 298 4.42 1.60 -4.65
CA SER A 298 3.07 2.04 -5.04
C SER A 298 2.58 1.31 -6.29
N GLY A 299 3.40 1.23 -7.35
CA GLY A 299 3.06 0.54 -8.59
C GLY A 299 2.70 -0.93 -8.38
N PHE A 300 3.50 -1.68 -7.61
CA PHE A 300 3.15 -3.07 -7.27
C PHE A 300 2.00 -3.19 -6.28
N ALA A 301 1.84 -2.28 -5.31
CA ALA A 301 0.66 -2.31 -4.45
C ALA A 301 -0.61 -2.19 -5.29
N THR A 302 -0.67 -1.24 -6.22
CA THR A 302 -1.85 -1.01 -7.07
C THR A 302 -2.06 -2.11 -8.12
N PHE A 303 -1.01 -2.67 -8.72
CA PHE A 303 -1.16 -3.56 -9.90
C PHE A 303 -0.69 -5.01 -9.74
N ALA A 304 -0.07 -5.43 -8.62
CA ALA A 304 0.30 -6.83 -8.43
C ALA A 304 -0.90 -7.82 -8.50
N PRO A 305 -2.09 -7.53 -7.93
CA PRO A 305 -3.24 -8.42 -8.09
C PRO A 305 -3.62 -8.60 -9.56
N LYS A 306 -3.67 -7.51 -10.34
CA LYS A 306 -3.99 -7.52 -11.78
C LYS A 306 -2.93 -8.24 -12.62
N PHE A 307 -1.65 -8.10 -12.27
CA PHE A 307 -0.56 -8.84 -12.90
C PHE A 307 -0.70 -10.35 -12.68
N ILE A 308 -0.93 -10.78 -11.44
CA ILE A 308 -1.13 -12.19 -11.09
C ILE A 308 -2.41 -12.75 -11.74
N GLU A 309 -3.49 -11.95 -11.79
CA GLU A 309 -4.75 -12.28 -12.46
C GLU A 309 -4.55 -12.57 -13.96
N SER A 310 -3.76 -11.75 -14.67
CA SER A 310 -3.48 -11.94 -16.10
C SER A 310 -2.50 -13.09 -16.38
N GLN A 311 -1.34 -13.10 -15.71
CA GLN A 311 -0.27 -14.07 -15.96
C GLN A 311 -0.75 -15.49 -15.71
N PHE A 312 -1.30 -15.75 -14.53
CA PHE A 312 -1.66 -17.10 -14.08
C PHE A 312 -3.13 -17.47 -14.37
N SER A 313 -3.89 -16.59 -15.03
CA SER A 313 -5.31 -16.78 -15.37
C SER A 313 -6.19 -17.11 -14.16
N LEU A 314 -5.91 -16.47 -13.02
CA LEU A 314 -6.64 -16.62 -11.76
C LEU A 314 -7.83 -15.64 -11.67
N SER A 315 -8.68 -15.77 -10.65
CA SER A 315 -9.68 -14.74 -10.33
C SER A 315 -9.03 -13.56 -9.59
N ALA A 316 -9.64 -12.37 -9.70
CA ALA A 316 -9.25 -11.20 -8.90
C ALA A 316 -9.19 -11.50 -7.39
N SER A 317 -10.14 -12.29 -6.86
CA SER A 317 -10.20 -12.67 -5.45
C SER A 317 -8.99 -13.50 -5.01
N VAL A 318 -8.63 -14.54 -5.76
CA VAL A 318 -7.48 -15.40 -5.45
C VAL A 318 -6.16 -14.63 -5.60
N SER A 319 -6.03 -13.83 -6.66
CA SER A 319 -4.86 -12.98 -6.88
C SER A 319 -4.63 -11.97 -5.75
N ALA A 320 -5.70 -11.30 -5.29
CA ALA A 320 -5.65 -10.38 -4.15
C ALA A 320 -5.26 -11.10 -2.85
N VAL A 321 -5.82 -12.29 -2.59
CA VAL A 321 -5.48 -13.10 -1.40
C VAL A 321 -4.00 -13.53 -1.41
N TYR A 322 -3.44 -13.93 -2.55
CA TYR A 322 -2.01 -14.26 -2.65
C TYR A 322 -1.10 -13.04 -2.41
N VAL A 323 -1.44 -11.86 -2.95
CA VAL A 323 -0.72 -10.61 -2.65
C VAL A 323 -0.81 -10.29 -1.15
N GLY A 324 -1.97 -10.51 -0.52
CA GLY A 324 -2.15 -10.38 0.93
C GLY A 324 -1.24 -11.30 1.73
N TYR A 325 -1.18 -12.59 1.39
CA TYR A 325 -0.30 -13.56 2.06
C TYR A 325 1.19 -13.27 1.87
N ALA A 326 1.60 -12.74 0.72
CA ALA A 326 2.97 -12.25 0.54
C ALA A 326 3.25 -10.99 1.39
N LEU A 327 2.28 -10.06 1.47
CA LEU A 327 2.45 -8.76 2.10
C LEU A 327 2.47 -8.81 3.65
N VAL A 328 1.73 -9.72 4.30
CA VAL A 328 1.74 -9.86 5.77
C VAL A 328 3.17 -10.05 6.34
N PRO A 329 3.92 -11.12 5.98
CA PRO A 329 5.28 -11.34 6.49
C PRO A 329 6.29 -10.36 5.90
N ALA A 330 6.15 -9.98 4.63
CA ALA A 330 7.07 -9.05 3.98
C ALA A 330 7.02 -7.65 4.61
N GLY A 331 5.82 -7.11 4.81
CA GLY A 331 5.60 -5.78 5.37
C GLY A 331 6.06 -5.66 6.81
N GLY A 332 5.49 -6.47 7.70
CA GLY A 332 5.83 -6.44 9.12
C GLY A 332 7.25 -6.93 9.39
N GLY A 333 7.58 -8.13 8.89
CA GLY A 333 8.88 -8.77 9.11
C GLY A 333 10.04 -8.02 8.48
N GLY A 334 9.90 -7.53 7.24
CA GLY A 334 10.96 -6.78 6.56
C GLY A 334 11.26 -5.44 7.23
N THR A 335 10.22 -4.68 7.56
CA THR A 335 10.35 -3.40 8.29
C THR A 335 11.07 -3.60 9.63
N PHE A 336 10.68 -4.62 10.39
CA PHE A 336 11.32 -4.97 11.66
C PHE A 336 12.78 -5.42 11.48
N LEU A 337 13.03 -6.33 10.53
CA LEU A 337 14.37 -6.83 10.19
C LEU A 337 15.33 -5.70 9.80
N GLY A 338 14.88 -4.73 9.00
CA GLY A 338 15.68 -3.55 8.63
C GLY A 338 16.14 -2.74 9.84
N GLY A 339 15.25 -2.51 10.81
CA GLY A 339 15.60 -1.85 12.08
C GLY A 339 16.55 -2.68 12.95
N VAL A 340 16.32 -3.99 13.05
CA VAL A 340 17.15 -4.93 13.82
C VAL A 340 18.56 -5.03 13.24
N LEU A 341 18.72 -5.15 11.93
CA LEU A 341 20.03 -5.21 11.25
C LEU A 341 20.90 -3.98 11.56
N VAL A 342 20.32 -2.76 11.47
CA VAL A 342 21.05 -1.52 11.79
C VAL A 342 21.50 -1.48 13.27
N ARG A 343 20.70 -2.03 14.19
CA ARG A 343 21.03 -2.14 15.62
C ARG A 343 22.11 -3.19 15.88
N MET A 344 21.93 -4.42 15.40
CA MET A 344 22.84 -5.54 15.66
C MET A 344 24.23 -5.31 15.06
N LEU A 345 24.28 -4.87 13.81
CA LEU A 345 25.53 -4.58 13.09
C LEU A 345 26.16 -3.22 13.49
N LYS A 346 25.56 -2.50 14.46
CA LYS A 346 26.02 -1.20 15.01
C LYS A 346 26.39 -0.17 13.92
N LEU A 347 25.62 -0.13 12.83
CA LEU A 347 26.03 0.56 11.61
C LEU A 347 26.06 2.10 11.77
N LYS A 348 27.24 2.68 11.52
CA LYS A 348 27.42 4.11 11.21
C LYS A 348 26.77 4.41 9.85
N VAL A 349 26.41 5.68 9.58
CA VAL A 349 25.65 6.09 8.38
C VAL A 349 26.23 5.51 7.07
N ARG A 350 27.54 5.60 6.87
CA ARG A 350 28.23 5.05 5.68
C ARG A 350 28.07 3.53 5.52
N GLY A 351 27.91 2.80 6.62
CA GLY A 351 27.58 1.37 6.63
C GLY A 351 26.11 1.10 6.32
N ILE A 352 25.19 1.94 6.81
CA ILE A 352 23.76 1.86 6.48
C ILE A 352 23.55 2.06 4.97
N ILE A 353 24.16 3.10 4.38
CA ILE A 353 24.04 3.38 2.94
C ILE A 353 24.63 2.22 2.10
N ARG A 354 25.75 1.61 2.53
CA ARG A 354 26.29 0.39 1.91
C ARG A 354 25.32 -0.79 1.98
N MET A 355 24.64 -0.99 3.11
CA MET A 355 23.63 -2.04 3.27
C MET A 355 22.42 -1.80 2.37
N CYS A 356 21.90 -0.57 2.30
CA CYS A 356 20.82 -0.21 1.38
C CYS A 356 21.21 -0.44 -0.08
N LEU A 357 22.43 -0.02 -0.48
CA LEU A 357 22.96 -0.25 -1.82
C LEU A 357 23.03 -1.75 -2.15
N GLY A 358 23.60 -2.57 -1.25
CA GLY A 358 23.71 -4.02 -1.44
C GLY A 358 22.36 -4.73 -1.53
N LEU A 359 21.41 -4.39 -0.66
CA LEU A 359 20.05 -4.94 -0.75
C LEU A 359 19.31 -4.47 -2.01
N SER A 360 19.56 -3.24 -2.47
CA SER A 360 19.00 -2.71 -3.72
C SER A 360 19.61 -3.39 -4.96
N THR A 361 20.90 -3.75 -4.95
CA THR A 361 21.51 -4.53 -6.04
C THR A 361 21.05 -5.99 -6.05
N VAL A 362 20.79 -6.60 -4.88
CA VAL A 362 20.11 -7.90 -4.81
C VAL A 362 18.69 -7.81 -5.40
N LEU A 363 17.93 -6.77 -5.07
CA LEU A 363 16.61 -6.54 -5.67
C LEU A 363 16.67 -6.31 -7.19
N LEU A 364 17.67 -5.59 -7.69
CA LEU A 364 17.87 -5.38 -9.13
C LEU A 364 17.99 -6.72 -9.88
N VAL A 365 18.73 -7.68 -9.32
CA VAL A 365 18.83 -9.05 -9.88
C VAL A 365 17.52 -9.81 -9.71
N LEU A 366 16.85 -9.71 -8.56
CA LEU A 366 15.58 -10.40 -8.31
C LEU A 366 14.43 -9.90 -9.20
N MET A 367 14.46 -8.67 -9.72
CA MET A 367 13.47 -8.20 -10.72
C MET A 367 13.51 -9.01 -12.04
N LEU A 368 14.57 -9.78 -12.29
CA LEU A 368 14.59 -10.75 -13.41
C LEU A 368 13.57 -11.89 -13.23
N ILE A 369 12.91 -12.03 -12.07
CA ILE A 369 11.80 -12.98 -11.87
C ILE A 369 10.63 -12.72 -12.83
N PHE A 370 10.47 -11.50 -13.35
CA PHE A 370 9.47 -11.15 -14.37
C PHE A 370 9.81 -11.72 -15.78
N LEU A 371 10.91 -12.47 -15.91
CA LEU A 371 11.15 -13.40 -17.03
C LEU A 371 10.40 -14.74 -16.87
N LEU A 372 9.98 -15.13 -15.66
CA LEU A 372 9.08 -16.27 -15.45
C LEU A 372 7.67 -15.91 -15.91
N ARG A 373 7.43 -16.11 -17.20
CA ARG A 373 6.17 -15.82 -17.87
C ARG A 373 5.36 -17.10 -18.03
N CYS A 374 4.04 -16.97 -17.95
CA CYS A 374 3.14 -17.97 -18.50
C CYS A 374 2.85 -17.62 -19.97
N GLN A 375 2.81 -18.61 -20.85
CA GLN A 375 2.30 -18.39 -22.21
C GLN A 375 0.85 -17.88 -22.15
N ASN A 376 0.48 -17.03 -23.10
CA ASN A 376 -0.92 -16.61 -23.27
C ASN A 376 -1.79 -17.84 -23.56
N ASN A 377 -2.96 -17.95 -22.93
CA ASN A 377 -3.96 -18.94 -23.34
C ASN A 377 -4.34 -18.70 -24.81
N SER A 378 -4.62 -19.76 -25.57
CA SER A 378 -5.04 -19.68 -26.97
C SER A 378 -6.43 -19.06 -27.09
N PHE A 379 -6.49 -17.76 -27.38
CA PHE A 379 -7.71 -17.02 -27.70
C PHE A 379 -7.91 -17.02 -29.22
N VAL A 380 -8.88 -17.83 -29.66
CA VAL A 380 -9.21 -17.98 -31.08
C VAL A 380 -9.81 -16.66 -31.62
N GLY A 381 -9.30 -16.20 -32.75
CA GLY A 381 -9.64 -14.89 -33.35
C GLY A 381 -8.86 -13.69 -32.78
N ILE A 382 -8.07 -13.87 -31.72
CA ILE A 382 -7.23 -12.80 -31.15
C ILE A 382 -5.75 -13.13 -31.30
N ASN A 383 -5.28 -14.24 -30.73
CA ASN A 383 -3.87 -14.64 -30.76
C ASN A 383 -3.60 -15.98 -31.50
N VAL A 384 -4.65 -16.74 -31.82
CA VAL A 384 -4.61 -17.96 -32.63
C VAL A 384 -5.71 -17.89 -33.72
N PRO A 385 -5.44 -18.27 -34.98
CA PRO A 385 -6.47 -18.33 -36.02
C PRO A 385 -7.53 -19.43 -35.77
N TYR A 386 -8.70 -19.28 -36.37
CA TYR A 386 -9.70 -20.36 -36.39
C TYR A 386 -9.17 -21.56 -37.20
N SER A 387 -9.32 -22.77 -36.67
CA SER A 387 -8.77 -24.01 -37.25
C SER A 387 -9.68 -24.67 -38.30
N VAL A 388 -10.53 -23.88 -38.96
CA VAL A 388 -11.43 -24.33 -40.02
C VAL A 388 -10.66 -24.39 -41.35
N ASN A 389 -10.94 -25.42 -42.16
CA ASN A 389 -10.35 -25.77 -43.47
C ASN A 389 -9.37 -24.75 -44.07
N ARG A 390 -8.11 -25.19 -44.30
CA ARG A 390 -6.92 -24.38 -44.66
C ARG A 390 -7.06 -23.52 -45.94
N THR A 391 -7.86 -22.46 -45.91
CA THR A 391 -7.87 -21.39 -46.91
C THR A 391 -6.87 -20.32 -46.50
N SER A 392 -5.94 -19.99 -47.40
CA SER A 392 -4.77 -19.15 -47.10
C SER A 392 -5.09 -17.65 -47.06
N SER A 393 -6.00 -17.26 -46.18
CA SER A 393 -6.20 -15.87 -45.78
C SER A 393 -5.10 -15.42 -44.80
N PRO A 394 -4.62 -14.17 -44.86
CA PRO A 394 -3.64 -13.67 -43.90
C PRO A 394 -4.28 -13.51 -42.51
N PHE A 395 -3.64 -14.04 -41.47
CA PHE A 395 -4.13 -13.91 -40.10
C PHE A 395 -4.07 -12.45 -39.62
N VAL A 396 -5.23 -11.78 -39.59
CA VAL A 396 -5.39 -10.45 -39.00
C VAL A 396 -5.69 -10.61 -37.50
N ILE A 397 -4.75 -10.17 -36.66
CA ILE A 397 -4.88 -10.15 -35.19
C ILE A 397 -6.15 -9.39 -34.80
N GLY A 398 -7.00 -10.02 -33.98
CA GLY A 398 -8.25 -9.42 -33.50
C GLY A 398 -9.47 -9.59 -34.40
N ASN A 399 -9.36 -10.27 -35.56
CA ASN A 399 -10.56 -10.63 -36.33
C ASN A 399 -11.28 -11.83 -35.71
N LEU A 400 -12.41 -11.56 -35.05
CA LEU A 400 -13.25 -12.57 -34.41
C LEU A 400 -14.12 -13.38 -35.41
N LYS A 401 -14.27 -12.95 -36.67
CA LYS A 401 -15.14 -13.58 -37.66
C LYS A 401 -14.40 -14.60 -38.54
N ALA A 402 -15.02 -15.76 -38.76
CA ALA A 402 -14.55 -16.85 -39.60
C ALA A 402 -15.73 -17.60 -40.24
N GLU A 403 -15.45 -18.46 -41.23
CA GLU A 403 -16.48 -19.22 -41.97
C GLU A 403 -17.46 -19.97 -41.05
N CYS A 404 -16.99 -20.55 -39.93
CA CYS A 404 -17.83 -21.27 -38.98
C CYS A 404 -18.80 -20.41 -38.15
N ASN A 405 -18.60 -19.08 -38.07
CA ASN A 405 -19.44 -18.17 -37.29
C ASN A 405 -20.06 -17.02 -38.11
N ALA A 406 -19.96 -17.08 -39.44
CA ALA A 406 -20.48 -16.06 -40.34
C ALA A 406 -22.00 -15.87 -40.17
N ASP A 407 -22.76 -16.97 -40.11
CA ASP A 407 -24.22 -16.99 -40.02
C ASP A 407 -24.75 -16.65 -38.61
N CYS A 408 -23.86 -16.47 -37.63
CA CYS A 408 -24.23 -16.28 -36.23
C CYS A 408 -24.51 -14.81 -35.84
N HIS A 409 -24.24 -13.85 -36.73
CA HIS A 409 -24.51 -12.40 -36.54
C HIS A 409 -24.01 -11.77 -35.21
N CYS A 410 -22.91 -12.28 -34.64
CA CYS A 410 -22.41 -11.93 -33.31
C CYS A 410 -21.99 -10.45 -33.14
N SER A 411 -22.25 -9.90 -31.94
CA SER A 411 -21.80 -8.57 -31.51
C SER A 411 -20.43 -8.59 -30.83
N ASN A 412 -19.59 -7.59 -31.15
CA ASN A 412 -18.27 -7.38 -30.53
C ASN A 412 -18.38 -6.95 -29.04
N GLU A 413 -19.54 -6.49 -28.59
CA GLU A 413 -19.80 -6.05 -27.20
C GLU A 413 -20.00 -7.27 -26.25
N ASP A 414 -20.34 -8.43 -26.82
CA ASP A 414 -20.80 -9.62 -26.10
C ASP A 414 -19.69 -10.58 -25.66
N TYR A 415 -18.62 -10.05 -25.06
CA TYR A 415 -17.56 -10.85 -24.45
C TYR A 415 -18.10 -11.74 -23.31
N ASP A 416 -18.16 -13.06 -23.50
CA ASP A 416 -18.50 -14.05 -22.46
C ASP A 416 -17.63 -15.29 -22.71
N PRO A 417 -16.34 -15.25 -22.34
CA PRO A 417 -15.37 -16.21 -22.84
C PRO A 417 -15.66 -17.62 -22.34
N ILE A 418 -15.54 -18.58 -23.25
CA ILE A 418 -15.75 -20.00 -22.98
C ILE A 418 -14.49 -20.80 -23.25
N CYS A 419 -14.24 -21.82 -22.44
CA CYS A 419 -13.14 -22.76 -22.61
C CYS A 419 -13.62 -24.02 -23.34
N SER A 420 -13.00 -24.37 -24.47
CA SER A 420 -13.29 -25.63 -25.17
C SER A 420 -12.63 -26.84 -24.49
N SER A 421 -13.13 -28.03 -24.80
CA SER A 421 -12.51 -29.31 -24.40
C SER A 421 -11.07 -29.48 -24.89
N GLY A 422 -10.67 -28.75 -25.95
CA GLY A 422 -9.30 -28.65 -26.45
C GLY A 422 -8.43 -27.58 -25.77
N GLY A 423 -8.89 -26.96 -24.68
CA GLY A 423 -8.11 -25.99 -23.91
C GLY A 423 -7.96 -24.60 -24.53
N SER A 424 -8.70 -24.30 -25.61
CA SER A 424 -8.68 -22.99 -26.27
C SER A 424 -9.91 -22.16 -25.91
N ILE A 425 -9.73 -20.85 -25.78
CA ILE A 425 -10.74 -19.89 -25.36
C ILE A 425 -11.34 -19.19 -26.59
N TYR A 426 -12.66 -19.07 -26.62
CA TYR A 426 -13.40 -18.29 -27.62
C TYR A 426 -13.98 -17.02 -26.97
N PHE A 427 -14.20 -15.96 -27.76
CA PHE A 427 -14.65 -14.65 -27.25
C PHE A 427 -16.06 -14.70 -26.63
N SER A 428 -16.97 -15.47 -27.25
CA SER A 428 -18.31 -15.76 -26.73
C SER A 428 -18.83 -17.09 -27.31
N PRO A 429 -19.95 -17.66 -26.81
CA PRO A 429 -20.53 -18.86 -27.39
C PRO A 429 -20.97 -18.68 -28.85
N CYS A 430 -21.39 -17.47 -29.22
CA CYS A 430 -21.73 -17.08 -30.58
C CYS A 430 -20.52 -17.16 -31.52
N TYR A 431 -19.36 -16.61 -31.13
CA TYR A 431 -18.14 -16.71 -31.94
C TYR A 431 -17.54 -18.12 -32.00
N ALA A 432 -17.87 -18.98 -31.02
CA ALA A 432 -17.60 -20.42 -31.09
C ALA A 432 -18.62 -21.20 -31.96
N GLY A 433 -19.69 -20.53 -32.42
CA GLY A 433 -20.76 -21.14 -33.21
C GLY A 433 -21.65 -22.11 -32.42
N CYS A 434 -21.64 -22.04 -31.08
CA CYS A 434 -22.44 -22.91 -30.21
C CYS A 434 -23.93 -22.60 -30.37
N LYS A 435 -24.75 -23.64 -30.62
CA LYS A 435 -26.20 -23.51 -30.80
C LYS A 435 -27.02 -23.95 -29.58
N THR A 436 -26.47 -24.75 -28.67
CA THR A 436 -27.20 -25.22 -27.48
C THR A 436 -26.48 -24.89 -26.17
N VAL A 437 -27.27 -24.45 -25.18
CA VAL A 437 -26.84 -24.24 -23.79
C VAL A 437 -27.38 -25.40 -22.95
N ILE A 438 -26.55 -25.91 -22.05
CA ILE A 438 -26.95 -26.86 -21.01
C ILE A 438 -26.73 -26.14 -19.67
N ASP A 439 -27.84 -25.72 -19.06
CA ASP A 439 -27.83 -24.99 -17.80
C ASP A 439 -27.49 -25.88 -16.59
N GLY A 440 -26.94 -25.26 -15.56
CA GLY A 440 -26.42 -25.91 -14.36
C GLY A 440 -25.44 -25.01 -13.61
N TYR A 441 -24.81 -25.53 -12.56
CA TYR A 441 -23.94 -24.73 -11.66
C TYR A 441 -22.77 -24.03 -12.40
N THR A 442 -22.32 -24.58 -13.52
CA THR A 442 -21.53 -23.88 -14.53
C THR A 442 -22.20 -24.11 -15.87
N LYS A 443 -22.51 -23.03 -16.62
CA LYS A 443 -23.07 -23.16 -17.98
C LYS A 443 -22.15 -23.97 -18.89
N LYS A 444 -22.73 -24.93 -19.59
CA LYS A 444 -22.07 -25.79 -20.58
C LYS A 444 -22.64 -25.50 -21.96
N TYR A 445 -21.82 -25.65 -22.99
CA TYR A 445 -22.20 -25.36 -24.38
C TYR A 445 -21.92 -26.55 -25.29
N ALA A 446 -22.85 -26.78 -26.23
CA ALA A 446 -22.84 -27.89 -27.17
C ALA A 446 -23.25 -27.43 -28.58
N ASN A 447 -23.08 -28.34 -29.55
CA ASN A 447 -23.33 -28.10 -30.98
C ASN A 447 -22.66 -26.81 -31.49
N CYS A 448 -21.32 -26.76 -31.42
CA CYS A 448 -20.51 -25.57 -31.73
C CYS A 448 -19.73 -25.75 -33.04
N SER A 449 -20.09 -25.03 -34.10
CA SER A 449 -19.50 -25.18 -35.45
C SER A 449 -18.00 -24.88 -35.52
N CYS A 450 -17.48 -23.98 -34.67
CA CYS A 450 -16.04 -23.66 -34.66
C CYS A 450 -15.20 -24.62 -33.80
N ILE A 451 -15.81 -25.54 -33.03
CA ILE A 451 -15.09 -26.43 -32.10
C ILE A 451 -15.09 -27.87 -32.64
N GLN A 452 -13.93 -28.34 -33.10
CA GLN A 452 -13.74 -29.72 -33.54
C GLN A 452 -13.86 -30.69 -32.34
N SER A 453 -14.97 -31.43 -32.28
CA SER A 453 -15.21 -32.43 -31.22
C SER A 453 -14.62 -33.79 -31.60
N ASN A 454 -13.43 -34.09 -31.09
CA ASN A 454 -12.78 -35.41 -31.25
C ASN A 454 -13.23 -36.47 -30.22
N ASN A 455 -14.15 -36.15 -29.30
CA ASN A 455 -14.57 -37.04 -28.22
C ASN A 455 -16.09 -37.01 -28.01
N SER A 456 -16.80 -38.01 -28.52
CA SER A 456 -18.24 -38.24 -28.33
C SER A 456 -18.62 -38.77 -26.93
N LYS A 457 -17.78 -38.54 -25.91
CA LYS A 457 -17.95 -39.04 -24.52
C LYS A 457 -18.64 -38.06 -23.57
N PHE A 458 -18.94 -36.84 -24.02
CA PHE A 458 -19.57 -35.80 -23.21
C PHE A 458 -20.61 -35.04 -24.05
N ASP A 459 -21.75 -34.72 -23.45
CA ASP A 459 -22.85 -33.98 -24.09
C ASP A 459 -22.53 -32.49 -24.34
N TYR A 460 -21.33 -32.03 -23.98
CA TYR A 460 -20.87 -30.65 -24.08
C TYR A 460 -19.43 -30.58 -24.58
N VAL A 461 -19.12 -29.54 -25.37
CA VAL A 461 -17.80 -29.33 -25.98
C VAL A 461 -17.07 -28.11 -25.41
N ALA A 462 -17.76 -27.27 -24.64
CA ALA A 462 -17.18 -26.12 -23.95
C ALA A 462 -17.89 -25.78 -22.63
N VAL A 463 -17.22 -24.99 -21.78
CA VAL A 463 -17.72 -24.50 -20.48
C VAL A 463 -17.53 -22.99 -20.37
N SER A 464 -18.41 -22.31 -19.62
CA SER A 464 -18.25 -20.87 -19.32
C SER A 464 -16.98 -20.60 -18.50
N GLY A 465 -16.29 -19.50 -18.81
CA GLY A 465 -15.07 -19.05 -18.14
C GLY A 465 -13.80 -19.21 -18.98
N LYS A 466 -12.71 -18.57 -18.52
CA LYS A 466 -11.37 -18.74 -19.12
C LYS A 466 -10.84 -20.16 -18.81
N CYS A 467 -10.08 -20.75 -19.74
CA CYS A 467 -9.39 -22.00 -19.47
C CYS A 467 -8.36 -21.85 -18.33
N PRO A 468 -8.19 -22.87 -17.46
CA PRO A 468 -7.12 -22.87 -16.48
C PRO A 468 -5.76 -23.03 -17.18
N ASN A 469 -4.85 -22.07 -16.98
CA ASN A 469 -3.50 -22.15 -17.53
C ASN A 469 -2.67 -23.16 -16.73
N GLN A 470 -2.02 -24.12 -17.38
CA GLN A 470 -1.17 -25.13 -16.74
C GLN A 470 0.22 -24.59 -16.37
N CYS A 471 0.27 -23.36 -15.83
CA CYS A 471 1.50 -22.64 -15.57
C CYS A 471 2.10 -22.96 -14.19
N ASN A 472 2.92 -24.01 -14.14
CA ASN A 472 3.63 -24.44 -12.92
C ASN A 472 4.54 -23.35 -12.29
N HIS A 473 4.87 -22.28 -13.03
CA HIS A 473 5.66 -21.16 -12.52
C HIS A 473 5.00 -20.39 -11.37
N LEU A 474 3.69 -20.51 -11.13
CA LEU A 474 3.01 -19.86 -9.99
C LEU A 474 3.66 -20.22 -8.64
N SER A 475 4.00 -21.50 -8.46
CA SER A 475 4.64 -22.02 -7.24
C SER A 475 6.04 -21.45 -7.02
N LEU A 476 6.75 -21.11 -8.10
CA LEU A 476 8.07 -20.51 -8.06
C LEU A 476 8.00 -18.96 -7.92
N PHE A 477 7.08 -18.32 -8.61
CA PHE A 477 6.93 -16.86 -8.63
C PHE A 477 6.54 -16.32 -7.24
N MET A 478 5.59 -16.95 -6.55
CA MET A 478 5.05 -16.41 -5.28
C MET A 478 6.09 -16.29 -4.15
N PRO A 479 6.95 -17.30 -3.87
CA PRO A 479 8.04 -17.16 -2.90
C PRO A 479 9.06 -16.07 -3.28
N PHE A 480 9.42 -15.95 -4.56
CA PHE A 480 10.34 -14.90 -5.01
C PHE A 480 9.71 -13.50 -4.95
N PHE A 481 8.43 -13.35 -5.26
CA PHE A 481 7.69 -12.10 -5.08
C PHE A 481 7.61 -11.70 -3.60
N ALA A 482 7.32 -12.64 -2.70
CA ALA A 482 7.36 -12.40 -1.26
C ALA A 482 8.76 -11.99 -0.76
N MET A 483 9.83 -12.60 -1.30
CA MET A 483 11.22 -12.23 -1.02
C MET A 483 11.56 -10.79 -1.50
N ILE A 484 11.12 -10.42 -2.71
CA ILE A 484 11.26 -9.05 -3.25
C ILE A 484 10.57 -8.03 -2.34
N MET A 485 9.34 -8.31 -1.91
CA MET A 485 8.62 -7.44 -0.99
C MET A 485 9.33 -7.36 0.36
N LEU A 486 9.78 -8.49 0.93
CA LEU A 486 10.50 -8.55 2.21
C LEU A 486 11.76 -7.70 2.20
N ILE A 487 12.60 -7.83 1.17
CA ILE A 487 13.84 -7.05 1.05
C ILE A 487 13.53 -5.57 0.80
N THR A 488 12.48 -5.25 0.04
CA THR A 488 12.05 -3.85 -0.19
C THR A 488 11.64 -3.16 1.12
N PHE A 489 10.82 -3.82 1.96
CA PHE A 489 10.50 -3.31 3.29
C PHE A 489 11.74 -3.27 4.21
N THR A 490 12.68 -4.22 4.07
CA THR A 490 13.96 -4.23 4.79
C THR A 490 14.86 -3.04 4.45
N ILE A 491 14.79 -2.47 3.24
CA ILE A 491 15.52 -1.24 2.87
C ILE A 491 14.90 0.01 3.50
N SER A 492 13.58 0.04 3.70
CA SER A 492 12.84 1.25 4.08
C SER A 492 13.31 1.90 5.41
N MET A 493 13.39 1.11 6.49
CA MET A 493 13.80 1.61 7.81
C MET A 493 15.29 2.00 7.88
N PRO A 494 16.24 1.24 7.30
CA PRO A 494 17.61 1.68 7.10
C PRO A 494 17.75 2.98 6.31
N ALA A 495 17.06 3.14 5.18
CA ALA A 495 17.10 4.36 4.37
C ALA A 495 16.58 5.58 5.16
N LEU A 496 15.43 5.44 5.83
CA LEU A 496 14.89 6.43 6.76
C LEU A 496 15.89 6.79 7.88
N THR A 497 16.54 5.79 8.48
CA THR A 497 17.54 5.98 9.54
C THR A 497 18.79 6.69 9.01
N ALA A 498 19.22 6.43 7.78
CA ALA A 498 20.31 7.16 7.13
C ALA A 498 19.93 8.63 6.93
N THR A 499 18.76 8.92 6.33
CA THR A 499 18.28 10.29 6.09
C THR A 499 18.19 11.10 7.39
N LEU A 500 17.60 10.55 8.45
CA LEU A 500 17.50 11.20 9.77
C LEU A 500 18.87 11.45 10.43
N ARG A 501 19.88 10.61 10.15
CA ARG A 501 21.25 10.79 10.66
C ARG A 501 22.09 11.75 9.82
N CYS A 502 21.72 12.01 8.56
CA CYS A 502 22.34 13.00 7.67
C CYS A 502 21.86 14.45 7.92
N VAL A 503 20.83 14.66 8.76
CA VAL A 503 20.23 15.97 9.06
C VAL A 503 20.57 16.42 10.50
N PRO A 504 20.90 17.70 10.75
CA PRO A 504 21.12 18.23 12.10
C PRO A 504 19.91 17.99 13.01
N GLN A 505 20.14 17.73 14.30
CA GLN A 505 19.08 17.29 15.23
C GLN A 505 17.86 18.24 15.21
N LYS A 506 18.10 19.55 15.28
CA LYS A 506 17.07 20.63 15.26
C LYS A 506 16.24 20.69 13.96
N GLN A 507 16.61 19.95 12.91
CA GLN A 507 15.95 19.95 11.60
C GLN A 507 15.37 18.57 11.20
N ARG A 508 15.54 17.52 12.01
CA ARG A 508 15.16 16.14 11.64
C ARG A 508 13.69 15.98 11.25
N SER A 509 12.77 16.51 12.06
CA SER A 509 11.32 16.39 11.81
C SER A 509 10.89 17.13 10.54
N PHE A 510 11.54 18.25 10.22
CA PHE A 510 11.32 18.99 8.97
C PHE A 510 11.91 18.26 7.76
N GLY A 511 13.10 17.66 7.91
CA GLY A 511 13.70 16.79 6.90
C GLY A 511 12.86 15.54 6.61
N LEU A 512 12.21 14.97 7.62
CA LEU A 512 11.23 13.88 7.45
C LEU A 512 10.00 14.33 6.67
N GLY A 513 9.49 15.55 6.92
CA GLY A 513 8.41 16.13 6.12
C GLY A 513 8.79 16.30 4.64
N ILE A 514 9.99 16.82 4.37
CA ILE A 514 10.53 16.93 3.01
C ILE A 514 10.70 15.55 2.36
N GLN A 515 11.20 14.55 3.10
CA GLN A 515 11.34 13.17 2.62
C GLN A 515 10.00 12.61 2.13
N TRP A 516 8.93 12.73 2.91
CA TRP A 516 7.59 12.26 2.52
C TRP A 516 7.00 13.03 1.34
N ILE A 517 7.25 14.35 1.23
CA ILE A 517 6.80 15.15 0.09
C ILE A 517 7.53 14.71 -1.19
N LEU A 518 8.86 14.57 -1.16
CA LEU A 518 9.65 14.12 -2.31
C LEU A 518 9.29 12.70 -2.73
N ALA A 519 9.15 11.78 -1.76
CA ALA A 519 8.77 10.38 -2.01
C ALA A 519 7.36 10.24 -2.60
N ARG A 520 6.44 11.16 -2.31
CA ARG A 520 5.11 11.19 -2.93
C ARG A 520 5.14 11.81 -4.33
N CYS A 521 5.65 13.03 -4.46
CA CYS A 521 5.65 13.78 -5.72
C CYS A 521 6.44 13.09 -6.83
N PHE A 522 7.60 12.48 -6.50
CA PHE A 522 8.45 11.79 -7.48
C PHE A 522 8.38 10.25 -7.38
N GLY A 523 7.54 9.72 -6.50
CA GLY A 523 7.44 8.29 -6.22
C GLY A 523 6.00 7.76 -6.25
N SER A 524 5.26 7.91 -5.16
CA SER A 524 3.93 7.30 -5.01
C SER A 524 2.86 7.82 -5.97
N ILE A 525 2.98 9.06 -6.44
CA ILE A 525 2.04 9.66 -7.42
C ILE A 525 2.33 9.16 -8.85
N PRO A 526 3.56 9.21 -9.39
CA PRO A 526 3.83 8.67 -10.72
C PRO A 526 3.80 7.13 -10.78
N GLY A 527 4.12 6.41 -9.68
CA GLY A 527 4.24 4.95 -9.67
C GLY A 527 3.06 4.18 -10.26
N PRO A 528 1.83 4.34 -9.72
CA PRO A 528 0.64 3.67 -10.26
C PRO A 528 0.34 4.10 -11.71
N ILE A 529 0.54 5.37 -12.05
CA ILE A 529 0.28 5.88 -13.40
C ILE A 529 1.24 5.25 -14.42
N MET A 530 2.52 5.11 -14.08
CA MET A 530 3.52 4.44 -14.92
C MET A 530 3.23 2.94 -15.08
N PHE A 531 2.91 2.23 -13.99
CA PHE A 531 2.56 0.81 -14.04
C PHE A 531 1.27 0.58 -14.86
N GLY A 532 0.24 1.39 -14.63
CA GLY A 532 -0.99 1.37 -15.41
C GLY A 532 -0.72 1.60 -16.90
N LYS A 533 0.08 2.60 -17.25
CA LYS A 533 0.41 2.86 -18.66
C LYS A 533 1.19 1.72 -19.32
N MET A 534 2.11 1.06 -18.59
CA MET A 534 2.81 -0.12 -19.10
C MET A 534 1.88 -1.31 -19.33
N ILE A 535 0.84 -1.48 -18.50
CA ILE A 535 -0.16 -2.55 -18.66
C ILE A 535 -1.12 -2.24 -19.82
N ASP A 536 -1.56 -0.99 -19.98
CA ASP A 536 -2.41 -0.58 -21.12
C ASP A 536 -1.70 -0.80 -22.47
N LEU A 537 -0.38 -0.60 -22.53
CA LEU A 537 0.43 -0.85 -23.74
C LEU A 537 0.54 -2.34 -24.14
N THR A 538 0.07 -3.27 -23.30
CA THR A 538 0.07 -4.72 -23.61
C THR A 538 -1.33 -5.28 -23.86
N CYS A 539 -2.35 -4.43 -23.97
CA CYS A 539 -3.67 -4.87 -24.39
C CYS A 539 -3.66 -5.40 -25.83
N GLN A 540 -4.15 -6.63 -26.04
CA GLN A 540 -4.35 -7.23 -27.36
C GLN A 540 -5.77 -6.96 -27.90
N PHE A 541 -6.76 -6.82 -27.02
CA PHE A 541 -8.15 -6.55 -27.41
C PHE A 541 -8.86 -5.64 -26.40
N TRP A 542 -9.17 -4.41 -26.84
CA TRP A 542 -9.90 -3.40 -26.07
C TRP A 542 -11.41 -3.62 -26.16
N GLN A 543 -12.11 -3.33 -25.08
CA GLN A 543 -13.53 -3.03 -25.11
C GLN A 543 -13.73 -1.71 -25.86
N GLN A 544 -14.60 -1.69 -26.87
CA GLN A 544 -14.93 -0.48 -27.62
C GLN A 544 -16.37 -0.06 -27.31
N THR A 545 -16.56 1.21 -26.95
CA THR A 545 -17.88 1.80 -26.67
C THR A 545 -17.97 3.11 -27.45
N CYS A 546 -18.82 3.15 -28.49
CA CYS A 546 -18.99 4.31 -29.38
C CYS A 546 -17.67 4.99 -29.82
N GLN A 547 -16.72 4.22 -30.35
CA GLN A 547 -15.36 4.64 -30.80
C GLN A 547 -14.34 4.98 -29.70
N GLU A 548 -14.70 5.03 -28.42
CA GLU A 548 -13.72 5.12 -27.31
C GLU A 548 -13.27 3.72 -26.85
N ASN A 549 -11.99 3.61 -26.45
CA ASN A 549 -11.44 2.40 -25.83
C ASN A 549 -11.68 2.44 -24.31
N GLY A 550 -12.41 1.46 -23.78
CA GLY A 550 -12.71 1.31 -22.36
C GLY A 550 -11.72 0.38 -21.64
N SER A 551 -12.24 -0.64 -20.95
CA SER A 551 -11.40 -1.66 -20.31
C SER A 551 -10.72 -2.58 -21.34
N CYS A 552 -9.68 -3.31 -20.94
CA CYS A 552 -9.05 -4.32 -21.81
C CYS A 552 -9.45 -5.75 -21.39
N TYR A 553 -9.90 -6.56 -22.36
CA TYR A 553 -10.36 -7.92 -22.13
C TYR A 553 -9.23 -8.96 -22.12
N VAL A 554 -8.21 -8.78 -22.98
CA VAL A 554 -7.09 -9.71 -23.17
C VAL A 554 -5.77 -8.93 -23.23
N TYR A 555 -4.86 -9.22 -22.30
CA TYR A 555 -3.49 -8.69 -22.29
C TYR A 555 -2.49 -9.73 -22.83
N ASP A 556 -1.41 -9.23 -23.41
CA ASP A 556 -0.23 -10.00 -23.79
C ASP A 556 0.65 -10.24 -22.54
N ASN A 557 0.70 -11.49 -22.05
CA ASN A 557 1.44 -11.78 -20.82
C ASN A 557 2.96 -11.65 -21.00
N GLU A 558 3.50 -11.95 -22.19
CA GLU A 558 4.94 -11.79 -22.44
C GLU A 558 5.37 -10.32 -22.43
N ARG A 559 4.62 -9.47 -23.13
CA ARG A 559 4.88 -8.02 -23.12
C ARG A 559 4.64 -7.43 -21.73
N MET A 560 3.61 -7.88 -21.00
CA MET A 560 3.29 -7.39 -19.66
C MET A 560 4.43 -7.69 -18.68
N GLY A 561 4.97 -8.92 -18.72
CA GLY A 561 6.16 -9.29 -17.95
C GLY A 561 7.39 -8.45 -18.36
N LEU A 562 7.65 -8.32 -19.67
CA LEU A 562 8.79 -7.55 -20.19
C LEU A 562 8.75 -6.06 -19.82
N TYR A 563 7.61 -5.39 -19.95
CA TYR A 563 7.49 -3.95 -19.71
C TYR A 563 7.55 -3.61 -18.21
N LEU A 564 6.93 -4.42 -17.35
CA LEU A 564 7.04 -4.25 -15.90
C LEU A 564 8.46 -4.59 -15.39
N MET A 565 9.11 -5.59 -15.98
CA MET A 565 10.54 -5.87 -15.74
C MET A 565 11.42 -4.69 -16.15
N ALA A 566 11.24 -4.15 -17.36
CA ALA A 566 12.04 -3.03 -17.86
C ALA A 566 11.87 -1.78 -16.98
N LEU A 567 10.64 -1.42 -16.62
CA LEU A 567 10.33 -0.32 -15.72
C LEU A 567 11.00 -0.51 -14.34
N THR A 568 10.86 -1.69 -13.74
CA THR A 568 11.40 -1.96 -12.40
C THR A 568 12.93 -2.06 -12.38
N LEU A 569 13.55 -2.62 -13.42
CA LEU A 569 15.01 -2.62 -13.60
C LEU A 569 15.56 -1.19 -13.73
N VAL A 570 14.96 -0.34 -14.56
CA VAL A 570 15.39 1.07 -14.73
C VAL A 570 15.26 1.83 -13.40
N VAL A 571 14.13 1.69 -12.71
CA VAL A 571 13.91 2.39 -11.42
C VAL A 571 14.81 1.84 -10.31
N LYS A 572 15.12 0.53 -10.30
CA LYS A 572 16.12 -0.03 -9.37
C LYS A 572 17.55 0.38 -9.69
N ALA A 573 17.92 0.47 -10.98
CA ALA A 573 19.22 0.98 -11.39
C ALA A 573 19.42 2.43 -10.94
N LEU A 574 18.37 3.27 -11.08
CA LEU A 574 18.35 4.64 -10.54
C LEU A 574 18.45 4.67 -9.00
N SER A 575 17.69 3.83 -8.28
CA SER A 575 17.79 3.72 -6.82
C SER A 575 19.20 3.35 -6.35
N CYS A 576 19.83 2.36 -7.01
CA CYS A 576 21.23 1.96 -6.77
C CYS A 576 22.22 3.11 -7.07
N LEU A 577 22.04 3.82 -8.19
CA LEU A 577 22.85 4.99 -8.55
C LEU A 577 22.74 6.08 -7.48
N PHE A 578 21.54 6.38 -6.97
CA PHE A 578 21.34 7.40 -5.94
C PHE A 578 21.88 6.95 -4.57
N PHE A 579 21.76 5.68 -4.17
CA PHE A 579 22.47 5.16 -2.99
C PHE A 579 24.00 5.24 -3.13
N PHE A 580 24.54 4.98 -4.33
CA PHE A 580 25.97 5.09 -4.61
C PHE A 580 26.46 6.55 -4.57
N LEU A 581 25.73 7.48 -5.20
CA LEU A 581 26.03 8.92 -5.15
C LEU A 581 25.92 9.48 -3.72
N ALA A 582 24.93 9.04 -2.93
CA ALA A 582 24.85 9.34 -1.50
C ALA A 582 26.08 8.80 -0.73
N LEU A 583 26.58 7.61 -1.06
CA LEU A 583 27.75 7.01 -0.43
C LEU A 583 29.08 7.73 -0.75
N LEU A 584 29.17 8.33 -1.95
CA LEU A 584 30.30 9.17 -2.37
C LEU A 584 30.22 10.57 -1.76
N MET A 585 29.04 11.18 -1.73
CA MET A 585 28.81 12.53 -1.21
C MET A 585 28.77 12.60 0.32
N TYR A 586 28.60 11.48 1.02
CA TYR A 586 28.58 11.44 2.48
C TYR A 586 29.94 11.81 3.08
N LYS A 587 30.08 13.06 3.47
CA LYS A 587 31.10 13.53 4.41
C LYS A 587 30.57 13.28 5.82
N ALA A 588 31.33 12.55 6.64
CA ALA A 588 31.06 12.51 8.07
C ALA A 588 31.28 13.91 8.67
N ALA A 589 30.52 14.27 9.69
CA ALA A 589 30.87 15.42 10.52
C ALA A 589 32.31 15.22 11.07
N PRO A 590 33.14 16.28 11.13
CA PRO A 590 34.42 16.18 11.82
C PRO A 590 34.16 15.70 13.25
N ALA A 591 35.00 14.80 13.75
CA ALA A 591 34.94 14.46 15.16
C ALA A 591 35.19 15.76 15.96
N SER A 592 34.25 16.11 16.84
CA SER A 592 34.57 17.06 17.90
C SER A 592 35.77 16.47 18.66
N ASN A 593 36.90 17.18 18.65
CA ASN A 593 38.06 16.78 19.44
C ASN A 593 37.58 16.49 20.87
N PRO A 594 38.03 15.39 21.51
CA PRO A 594 37.83 15.27 22.95
C PRO A 594 38.39 16.54 23.58
N VAL A 595 37.56 17.23 24.37
CA VAL A 595 38.05 18.38 25.15
C VAL A 595 39.11 17.82 26.08
N ASN A 596 40.34 18.33 25.97
CA ASN A 596 41.46 17.90 26.79
C ASN A 596 41.21 18.30 28.26
N LEU A 597 40.52 17.45 29.01
CA LEU A 597 40.71 17.38 30.47
C LEU A 597 42.06 16.70 30.70
N ALA A 598 43.12 17.49 30.57
CA ALA A 598 44.49 17.13 30.88
C ALA A 598 45.11 18.24 31.73
N SER A 599 45.80 17.85 32.79
CA SER A 599 46.65 18.69 33.65
C SER A 599 46.03 20.01 34.13
N ASP A 600 45.30 19.94 35.24
CA ASP A 600 45.40 20.99 36.27
C ASP A 600 45.37 20.35 37.68
N SER A 601 46.49 19.68 38.01
CA SER A 601 46.74 19.03 39.30
C SER A 601 48.26 18.94 39.53
N THR A 602 48.88 20.09 39.76
CA THR A 602 50.33 20.26 39.86
C THR A 602 50.92 19.44 41.01
N SER A 603 52.03 18.74 40.76
CA SER A 603 52.71 17.91 41.75
C SER A 603 53.57 18.73 42.70
N SER A 604 53.11 18.98 43.93
CA SER A 604 53.91 19.67 44.96
C SER A 604 53.50 19.32 46.41
N ALA A 605 53.78 18.10 46.86
CA ALA A 605 53.57 17.69 48.26
C ALA A 605 54.43 16.49 48.72
N LEU A 606 55.77 16.63 48.79
CA LEU A 606 56.62 15.63 49.46
C LEU A 606 57.93 16.20 50.05
N SER A 607 57.83 17.00 51.11
CA SER A 607 58.99 17.34 51.96
C SER A 607 58.60 17.73 53.39
N THR A 608 58.73 16.76 54.29
CA THR A 608 59.22 16.85 55.69
C THR A 608 59.06 18.18 56.46
N PHE A 609 58.20 18.18 57.49
CA PHE A 609 58.63 18.65 58.83
C PHE A 609 57.86 17.95 59.97
N SER A 610 58.32 18.13 61.21
CA SER A 610 57.91 17.36 62.40
C SER A 610 57.46 18.27 63.55
N GLN A 611 56.40 17.89 64.28
CA GLN A 611 56.35 17.85 65.76
C GLN A 611 55.00 17.29 66.32
N ARG A 612 54.88 17.23 67.65
CA ARG A 612 53.90 16.52 68.53
C ARG A 612 53.48 17.50 69.68
N PRO A 613 52.61 17.18 70.68
CA PRO A 613 51.62 16.10 70.88
C PRO A 613 50.20 16.64 71.36
N PRO A 614 49.51 16.18 72.46
CA PRO A 614 48.50 15.09 72.43
C PRO A 614 47.14 15.27 73.19
N SER A 615 46.12 14.48 72.80
CA SER A 615 45.10 13.84 73.69
C SER A 615 44.47 12.63 72.94
N LYS A 616 44.36 11.40 73.47
CA LYS A 616 43.54 10.85 74.59
C LYS A 616 42.02 10.97 74.30
N VAL A 617 41.17 9.93 74.27
CA VAL A 617 41.18 8.56 74.89
C VAL A 617 40.43 7.48 74.03
N LYS A 618 40.85 6.19 74.17
CA LYS A 618 40.20 4.83 74.06
C LYS A 618 38.66 4.71 73.83
N HIS A 619 38.06 3.60 73.37
CA HIS A 619 38.45 2.18 73.02
C HIS A 619 37.40 1.58 72.01
N ALA A 620 37.74 0.66 71.08
CA ALA A 620 37.63 -0.83 71.14
C ALA A 620 36.21 -1.40 71.49
N ASN A 621 35.64 -2.46 70.88
CA ASN A 621 35.99 -3.44 69.82
C ASN A 621 34.65 -3.93 69.17
N SER A 622 34.47 -4.17 67.86
CA SER A 622 35.03 -5.19 66.93
C SER A 622 34.65 -6.66 67.18
N MET A 623 33.85 -7.27 66.28
CA MET A 623 34.13 -8.61 65.74
C MET A 623 33.40 -8.92 64.42
N GLN A 624 34.13 -9.53 63.48
CA GLN A 624 33.64 -10.25 62.28
C GLN A 624 33.24 -11.69 62.72
N THR A 625 32.55 -12.60 62.02
CA THR A 625 32.48 -13.05 60.59
C THR A 625 31.11 -13.75 60.37
N CYS A 626 30.63 -14.04 59.15
CA CYS A 626 31.00 -15.19 58.27
C CYS A 626 30.49 -15.01 56.82
N LEU A 627 30.83 -15.98 55.95
CA LEU A 627 30.72 -15.91 54.49
C LEU A 627 29.73 -16.95 53.90
N ASP A 628 29.10 -16.54 52.80
CA ASP A 628 28.76 -17.24 51.54
C ASP A 628 28.18 -18.68 51.48
N ASP A 629 27.24 -18.79 50.51
CA ASP A 629 26.80 -19.92 49.69
C ASP A 629 25.73 -20.96 50.13
N ASP A 630 25.03 -21.39 49.07
CA ASP A 630 24.04 -22.46 48.85
C ASP A 630 22.65 -22.50 49.56
N ASN A 631 21.66 -22.08 48.76
CA ASN A 631 20.45 -22.84 48.38
C ASN A 631 19.22 -22.94 49.33
N SER A 632 18.06 -22.67 48.70
CA SER A 632 16.68 -23.09 49.05
C SER A 632 15.90 -22.39 50.18
N GLN A 633 14.60 -22.19 49.88
CA GLN A 633 13.44 -21.93 50.75
C GLN A 633 13.51 -20.86 51.86
N CYS A 634 12.66 -19.83 51.72
CA CYS A 634 12.05 -19.16 52.88
C CYS A 634 10.69 -18.56 52.50
N GLU A 635 9.58 -19.16 52.96
CA GLU A 635 8.22 -18.64 52.77
C GLU A 635 7.28 -19.00 53.94
N ARG A 636 6.56 -17.98 54.48
CA ARG A 636 5.31 -17.95 55.32
C ARG A 636 5.03 -19.12 56.30
N THR A 637 4.75 -18.89 57.60
CA THR A 637 3.43 -18.56 58.26
C THR A 637 3.64 -18.56 59.80
N LEU A 638 2.79 -18.09 60.74
CA LEU A 638 1.51 -17.32 60.87
C LEU A 638 1.53 -16.68 62.30
N MET A 639 0.74 -15.66 62.70
CA MET A 639 -0.67 -15.62 63.15
C MET A 639 -1.00 -14.11 63.39
N GLU A 640 -2.19 -13.53 63.23
CA GLU A 640 -3.60 -13.90 63.51
C GLU A 640 -4.09 -13.54 64.93
N ASP A 641 -5.00 -12.57 65.05
CA ASP A 641 -5.82 -12.31 66.26
C ASP A 641 -7.04 -11.40 65.91
N VAL A 642 -8.26 -11.76 66.33
CA VAL A 642 -9.53 -11.03 66.04
C VAL A 642 -10.62 -11.30 67.09
N PRO A 643 -11.20 -10.23 67.71
CA PRO A 643 -12.68 -10.14 67.83
C PRO A 643 -13.21 -8.72 67.53
N SER A 644 -14.18 -8.48 66.63
CA SER A 644 -15.64 -8.79 66.71
C SER A 644 -16.45 -7.63 67.37
N PRO A 645 -17.81 -7.54 67.27
CA PRO A 645 -18.40 -6.35 66.63
C PRO A 645 -19.55 -5.63 67.40
N THR A 646 -20.02 -4.49 66.88
CA THR A 646 -21.45 -4.13 66.61
C THR A 646 -21.71 -2.61 66.56
N LYS A 647 -22.40 -2.12 65.51
CA LYS A 647 -23.77 -1.55 65.57
C LYS A 647 -24.19 -0.93 64.22
N SER A 648 -25.49 -0.83 64.00
CA SER A 648 -26.15 -0.26 62.82
C SER A 648 -26.87 1.06 63.15
N PHE A 649 -27.07 1.94 62.16
CA PHE A 649 -28.40 2.24 61.58
C PHE A 649 -28.31 3.30 60.46
N THR A 650 -29.42 3.41 59.71
CA THR A 650 -29.84 4.37 58.67
C THR A 650 -29.48 5.86 58.91
N SER A 651 -29.50 6.73 57.88
CA SER A 651 -30.26 6.66 56.61
C SER A 651 -29.45 6.99 55.36
#